data_AF-A0A7R9LXY1-F1
#
_entry.id   AF-A0A7R9LXY1-F1
#
_cell.length_a   1.000
_cell.length_b   1.000
_cell.length_c   1.000
_cell.angle_alpha   90.00
_cell.angle_beta   90.00
_cell.angle_gamma   90.00
#
_symmetry.space_group_name_H-M   'P 1'
#
loop_
_entity.id
_entity.type
_entity.pdbx_description
1 polymer ?
#
loop_
_entity_poly.entity_id
_entity_poly.type
_entity_poly.pdbx_seq_one_letter_code
_entity_poly.pdbx_strand_id
1 'polypeptide(L)'
;MDKKLSESQCLERGCIYDPVKDKPEIPYCYFNAAKLGYRIDSTKDTDFGLEATLKLKDSAKDTKLVTQLDALKTEVTYLTENILRVKIFDANNKRYEVPIQSNFPLLQQPLHKIDENLRKYKFNLNKTDFGFDIERKSTSTKILDTSIGGLVFSDQFIQIASYLPSNNVYGLGENTHPSLRHNLNYKTWPLFTKDNAPNSLEEKNNYGQHPFYTVLESNGNSHGILLLNSNAMEYTLMPAPAVSVKTIGGILDFFVFVGDNPEHTIGGILDFFVFVGDNPEHVIQLYTSLIGRTFMPSFWAFGFQISKYGYHNTNMVKAVVERQIKHEVPYLYTSLIGRTFMPSFWAFGFQISNSRYHNTSQVRACVERQIKHEVPYDVQYVDNDYQEVQSRDFTIDPVLYKDLPQLISDTQTKYNLHWTPIINPHIQGNEANYTIFSEGNDKNVFIKWPKSIPVQDRHNPDGVDTTHDNMYGRVWPPVVAFPDYFKNVTHNWWIDSLNHLHSIGWKFNSLWIDMNEPITFDSGEGYNIQCPHNQYDNIPIEIKAQWVHGSDRLSRSTLCMIGVQGESGQFKHYDVHSLYGLTMAMATQKSTYVSSGQYAGHWLGDNKATWLQMRESVIGILDQIFVAFLKIQHQNYAVVGHNWEPLHHSVETITIGEMILNRTRLLGLIGGTRRLQRRPNNHFI
;
A
#
# COMPACT_ATOMS: atom_id res chain seq x y z
N MET A 1 24.69 -1.69 -3.91
CA MET A 1 25.58 -2.25 -4.96
C MET A 1 25.27 -1.56 -6.27
N ASP A 2 26.29 -1.09 -6.97
CA ASP A 2 26.17 -0.20 -8.12
C ASP A 2 26.94 -0.81 -9.29
N LYS A 3 26.24 -1.08 -10.41
CA LYS A 3 26.71 -1.96 -11.49
C LYS A 3 27.74 -1.29 -12.42
N LYS A 4 28.04 0.00 -12.23
CA LYS A 4 28.84 0.80 -13.16
C LYS A 4 30.05 1.51 -12.53
N LEU A 5 30.39 1.20 -11.28
CA LEU A 5 31.57 1.81 -10.65
C LEU A 5 32.86 1.30 -11.31
N SER A 6 33.78 2.23 -11.56
CA SER A 6 35.16 1.85 -11.88
C SER A 6 35.82 1.16 -10.69
N GLU A 7 36.90 0.42 -10.94
CA GLU A 7 37.70 -0.21 -9.89
C GLU A 7 38.14 0.81 -8.82
N SER A 8 38.65 1.98 -9.24
CA SER A 8 39.05 3.06 -8.32
C SER A 8 37.88 3.52 -7.45
N GLN A 9 36.73 3.80 -8.06
CA GLN A 9 35.54 4.23 -7.33
C GLN A 9 35.06 3.17 -6.33
N CYS A 10 35.16 1.89 -6.68
CA CYS A 10 34.80 0.80 -5.78
C CYS A 10 35.74 0.73 -4.57
N LEU A 11 37.05 0.76 -4.81
CA LEU A 11 38.06 0.65 -3.76
C LEU A 11 38.07 1.88 -2.84
N GLU A 12 37.83 3.08 -3.38
CA GLU A 12 37.67 4.32 -2.62
C GLU A 12 36.47 4.29 -1.66
N ARG A 13 35.41 3.53 -2.01
CA ARG A 13 34.26 3.28 -1.12
C ARG A 13 34.55 2.23 -0.04
N GLY A 14 35.77 1.69 0.03
CA GLY A 14 36.14 0.63 0.96
C GLY A 14 35.55 -0.74 0.59
N CYS A 15 35.05 -0.91 -0.62
CA CYS A 15 34.45 -2.14 -1.14
C CYS A 15 35.50 -3.07 -1.76
N ILE A 16 35.05 -4.26 -2.19
CA ILE A 16 35.82 -5.20 -2.99
C ILE A 16 35.35 -5.11 -4.44
N TYR A 17 36.31 -5.02 -5.36
CA TYR A 17 36.06 -5.02 -6.81
C TYR A 17 36.44 -6.39 -7.39
N ASP A 18 35.46 -7.08 -7.98
CA ASP A 18 35.60 -8.42 -8.54
C ASP A 18 34.64 -8.60 -9.74
N PRO A 19 35.10 -8.30 -10.97
CA PRO A 19 34.24 -8.30 -12.15
C PRO A 19 33.92 -9.72 -12.64
N VAL A 20 32.63 -10.06 -12.71
CA VAL A 20 32.14 -11.35 -13.23
C VAL A 20 31.64 -11.19 -14.66
N LYS A 21 32.54 -11.36 -15.64
CA LYS A 21 32.29 -11.05 -17.07
C LYS A 21 31.12 -11.83 -17.70
N ASP A 22 30.88 -13.07 -17.26
CA ASP A 22 29.87 -13.95 -17.85
C ASP A 22 28.47 -13.80 -17.22
N LYS A 23 28.34 -12.98 -16.17
CA LYS A 23 27.08 -12.77 -15.43
C LYS A 23 26.89 -11.29 -15.08
N PRO A 24 26.45 -10.46 -16.06
CA PRO A 24 26.33 -9.01 -15.88
C PRO A 24 25.31 -8.60 -14.81
N GLU A 25 24.46 -9.52 -14.34
CA GLU A 25 23.55 -9.31 -13.23
C GLU A 25 24.26 -9.21 -11.86
N ILE A 26 25.44 -9.82 -11.72
CA ILE A 26 26.22 -9.84 -10.48
C ILE A 26 26.98 -8.52 -10.32
N PRO A 27 26.85 -7.82 -9.18
CA PRO A 27 27.59 -6.58 -8.95
C PRO A 27 29.11 -6.79 -8.91
N TYR A 28 29.85 -6.02 -9.70
CA TYR A 28 31.32 -6.05 -9.69
C TYR A 28 31.91 -5.39 -8.44
N CYS A 29 31.13 -4.56 -7.74
CA CYS A 29 31.55 -3.88 -6.53
C CYS A 29 30.60 -4.23 -5.37
N TYR A 30 31.13 -4.87 -4.34
CA TYR A 30 30.37 -5.31 -3.16
C TYR A 30 31.05 -4.98 -1.83
N PHE A 31 30.27 -5.00 -0.77
CA PHE A 31 30.70 -4.56 0.56
C PHE A 31 31.82 -5.44 1.12
N ASN A 32 32.84 -4.80 1.68
CA ASN A 32 33.86 -5.47 2.47
C ASN A 32 33.45 -5.45 3.95
N ALA A 33 32.85 -6.55 4.44
CA ALA A 33 32.39 -6.65 5.83
C ALA A 33 33.53 -6.47 6.86
N ALA A 34 34.78 -6.75 6.49
CA ALA A 34 35.93 -6.52 7.37
C ALA A 34 36.25 -5.02 7.54
N LYS A 35 36.06 -4.21 6.48
CA LYS A 35 36.34 -2.76 6.49
C LYS A 35 35.15 -1.90 6.92
N LEU A 36 33.96 -2.24 6.43
CA LEU A 36 32.74 -1.44 6.60
C LEU A 36 31.86 -1.97 7.73
N GLY A 37 30.98 -1.11 8.24
CA GLY A 37 30.02 -1.45 9.29
C GLY A 37 30.42 -0.93 10.67
N TYR A 38 29.79 -1.52 11.68
CA TYR A 38 29.88 -1.07 13.08
C TYR A 38 30.42 -2.20 13.97
N ARG A 39 31.02 -1.83 15.09
CA ARG A 39 31.37 -2.75 16.19
C ARG A 39 30.48 -2.47 17.39
N ILE A 40 30.24 -3.48 18.20
CA ILE A 40 29.55 -3.30 19.48
C ILE A 40 30.49 -2.64 20.47
N ASP A 41 30.02 -1.59 21.12
CA ASP A 41 30.74 -0.89 22.18
C ASP A 41 30.31 -1.42 23.56
N SER A 42 29.01 -1.51 23.79
CA SER A 42 28.46 -2.14 24.99
C SER A 42 27.08 -2.74 24.73
N THR A 43 26.72 -3.72 25.56
CA THR A 43 25.40 -4.35 25.56
C THR A 43 24.83 -4.31 26.96
N LYS A 44 23.51 -4.13 27.05
CA LYS A 44 22.77 -4.12 28.31
C LYS A 44 21.47 -4.89 28.14
N ASP A 45 21.29 -5.94 28.93
CA ASP A 45 19.99 -6.60 29.03
C ASP A 45 19.00 -5.68 29.75
N THR A 46 17.75 -5.70 29.29
CA THR A 46 16.64 -4.98 29.92
C THR A 46 15.55 -5.98 30.32
N ASP A 47 14.59 -5.54 31.14
CA ASP A 47 13.46 -6.39 31.52
C ASP A 47 12.60 -6.83 30.30
N PHE A 48 12.70 -6.10 29.19
CA PHE A 48 11.85 -6.27 28.00
C PHE A 48 12.64 -6.67 26.74
N GLY A 49 13.95 -6.86 26.84
CA GLY A 49 14.80 -7.15 25.68
C GLY A 49 16.26 -6.79 25.90
N LEU A 50 16.87 -6.13 24.92
CA LEU A 50 18.32 -5.85 24.90
C LEU A 50 18.61 -4.50 24.27
N GLU A 51 19.55 -3.76 24.83
CA GLU A 51 20.13 -2.56 24.23
C GLU A 51 21.58 -2.83 23.84
N ALA A 52 22.02 -2.30 22.71
CA ALA A 52 23.42 -2.26 22.31
C ALA A 52 23.80 -0.87 21.82
N THR A 53 24.99 -0.40 22.20
CA THR A 53 25.60 0.79 21.61
C THR A 53 26.66 0.37 20.61
N LEU A 54 26.68 1.03 19.46
CA LEU A 54 27.53 0.68 18.34
C LEU A 54 28.47 1.83 18.04
N LYS A 55 29.71 1.52 17.68
CA LYS A 55 30.70 2.48 17.17
C LYS A 55 31.05 2.14 15.74
N LEU A 56 31.14 3.17 14.89
CA LEU A 56 31.64 3.01 13.53
C LEU A 56 33.04 2.40 13.56
N LYS A 57 33.31 1.41 12.70
CA LYS A 57 34.65 0.84 12.59
C LYS A 57 35.64 1.91 12.15
N ASP A 58 36.84 1.90 12.73
CA ASP A 58 37.87 2.88 12.38
C ASP A 58 38.25 2.80 10.89
N SER A 59 38.27 1.59 10.31
CA SER A 59 38.46 1.37 8.87
C SER A 59 37.35 1.90 7.97
N ALA A 60 36.16 2.20 8.51
CA ALA A 60 35.03 2.72 7.74
C ALA A 60 35.03 4.26 7.64
N LYS A 61 35.73 4.95 8.56
CA LYS A 61 35.82 6.42 8.62
C LYS A 61 36.54 7.02 7.42
N ASP A 62 37.54 6.32 6.89
CA ASP A 62 38.37 6.79 5.77
C ASP A 62 37.76 6.48 4.39
N THR A 63 36.54 5.93 4.34
CA THR A 63 35.91 5.50 3.08
C THR A 63 35.10 6.63 2.43
N LYS A 64 35.15 6.74 1.10
CA LYS A 64 34.35 7.71 0.32
C LYS A 64 32.96 7.17 -0.05
N LEU A 65 32.35 6.35 0.81
CA LEU A 65 31.01 5.82 0.56
C LEU A 65 29.94 6.87 0.85
N VAL A 66 29.81 7.26 2.12
CA VAL A 66 28.98 8.34 2.66
C VAL A 66 29.56 8.78 4.00
N THR A 67 29.18 9.96 4.48
CA THR A 67 29.47 10.38 5.86
C THR A 67 28.61 9.57 6.83
N GLN A 68 29.18 8.49 7.37
CA GLN A 68 28.48 7.60 8.31
C GLN A 68 28.44 8.21 9.72
N LEU A 69 27.42 7.83 10.49
CA LEU A 69 27.28 8.27 11.87
C LEU A 69 28.28 7.54 12.78
N ASP A 70 28.94 8.25 13.69
CA ASP A 70 29.98 7.65 14.53
C ASP A 70 29.46 6.67 15.58
N ALA A 71 28.24 6.89 16.06
CA ALA A 71 27.61 6.11 17.12
C ALA A 71 26.13 5.85 16.83
N LEU A 72 25.72 4.59 16.97
CA LEU A 72 24.32 4.16 16.87
C LEU A 72 23.88 3.48 18.16
N LYS A 73 22.57 3.44 18.39
CA LYS A 73 21.94 2.62 19.41
C LYS A 73 21.01 1.61 18.75
N THR A 74 21.09 0.36 19.21
CA THR A 74 20.16 -0.71 18.87
C THR A 74 19.29 -1.03 20.08
N GLU A 75 17.98 -1.03 19.91
CA GLU A 75 17.01 -1.41 20.93
C GLU A 75 16.19 -2.59 20.43
N VAL A 76 16.24 -3.70 21.16
CA VAL A 76 15.46 -4.91 20.92
C VAL A 76 14.39 -4.99 21.99
N THR A 77 13.13 -5.04 21.59
CA THR A 77 11.98 -5.18 22.49
C THR A 77 11.17 -6.42 22.13
N TYR A 78 10.92 -7.28 23.12
CA TYR A 78 10.08 -8.46 22.98
C TYR A 78 8.63 -8.04 23.25
N LEU A 79 7.87 -7.77 22.20
CA LEU A 79 6.50 -7.23 22.30
C LEU A 79 5.51 -8.32 22.71
N THR A 80 5.65 -9.52 22.14
CA THR A 80 4.85 -10.70 22.47
C THR A 80 5.70 -11.98 22.32
N GLU A 81 5.10 -13.15 22.58
CA GLU A 81 5.72 -14.46 22.30
C GLU A 81 6.09 -14.65 20.81
N ASN A 82 5.45 -13.91 19.91
CA ASN A 82 5.58 -14.07 18.46
C ASN A 82 6.09 -12.81 17.74
N ILE A 83 6.13 -11.66 18.42
CA ILE A 83 6.52 -10.38 17.83
C ILE A 83 7.68 -9.79 18.60
N LEU A 84 8.73 -9.42 17.88
CA LEU A 84 9.82 -8.60 18.39
C LEU A 84 10.04 -7.36 17.52
N ARG A 85 10.55 -6.32 18.15
CA ARG A 85 10.91 -5.06 17.52
C ARG A 85 12.41 -4.83 17.64
N VAL A 86 13.06 -4.42 16.56
CA VAL A 86 14.49 -4.07 16.52
C VAL A 86 14.63 -2.68 15.93
N LYS A 87 14.96 -1.69 16.76
CA LYS A 87 15.28 -0.32 16.34
C LYS A 87 16.78 -0.13 16.25
N ILE A 88 17.27 0.52 15.20
CA ILE A 88 18.65 1.00 15.06
C ILE A 88 18.59 2.47 14.64
N PHE A 89 19.18 3.35 15.45
CA PHE A 89 19.09 4.79 15.28
C PHE A 89 20.35 5.51 15.78
N ASP A 90 20.45 6.82 15.49
CA ASP A 90 21.56 7.67 15.93
C ASP A 90 21.57 7.79 17.47
N ALA A 91 22.71 7.48 18.09
CA ALA A 91 22.84 7.56 19.55
C ALA A 91 22.88 9.00 20.08
N ASN A 92 23.25 9.96 19.24
CA ASN A 92 23.54 11.34 19.62
C ASN A 92 22.41 12.30 19.26
N ASN A 93 21.68 12.05 18.17
CA ASN A 93 20.65 12.95 17.67
C ASN A 93 19.32 12.24 17.44
N LYS A 94 18.22 12.94 17.73
CA LYS A 94 16.89 12.47 17.37
C LYS A 94 16.69 12.58 15.85
N ARG A 95 16.48 11.44 15.20
CA ARG A 95 16.15 11.36 13.77
C ARG A 95 14.64 11.32 13.56
N TYR A 96 14.21 11.49 12.31
CA TYR A 96 12.83 11.26 11.92
C TYR A 96 12.43 9.81 12.24
N GLU A 97 11.29 9.67 12.92
CA GLU A 97 10.59 8.41 13.09
C GLU A 97 9.17 8.59 12.59
N VAL A 98 8.60 7.55 11.97
CA VAL A 98 7.26 7.59 11.37
C VAL A 98 6.23 8.02 12.43
N PRO A 99 5.55 9.18 12.27
CA PRO A 99 4.86 9.90 13.34
C PRO A 99 3.45 9.36 13.62
N ILE A 100 3.26 8.07 13.39
CA ILE A 100 1.98 7.38 13.44
C ILE A 100 2.13 6.08 14.28
N GLN A 101 3.12 6.04 15.18
CA GLN A 101 3.33 4.91 16.10
C GLN A 101 2.51 5.00 17.39
N SER A 102 2.12 6.21 17.82
CA SER A 102 1.00 6.41 18.79
C SER A 102 -0.26 5.66 18.36
N ASN A 103 -0.23 5.37 17.07
CA ASN A 103 -1.21 4.81 16.26
C ASN A 103 -0.90 3.29 16.02
N PHE A 104 -0.39 2.53 17.02
CA PHE A 104 -0.22 1.05 17.01
C PHE A 104 -0.62 0.36 18.35
N PRO A 105 -1.63 -0.55 18.47
CA PRO A 105 -2.31 -0.77 19.76
C PRO A 105 -1.41 -1.57 20.68
N LEU A 106 -0.60 -2.43 20.09
CA LEU A 106 0.45 -3.18 20.75
C LEU A 106 1.52 -2.25 21.36
N LEU A 107 1.76 -1.08 20.77
CA LEU A 107 2.71 -0.10 21.32
C LEU A 107 2.09 0.83 22.37
N GLN A 108 0.76 0.90 22.46
CA GLN A 108 0.06 1.67 23.50
C GLN A 108 -0.10 0.88 24.81
N GLN A 109 0.10 -0.43 24.75
CA GLN A 109 0.04 -1.29 25.93
C GLN A 109 1.34 -1.19 26.74
N PRO A 110 1.28 -1.22 28.08
CA PRO A 110 2.47 -1.32 28.91
C PRO A 110 3.28 -2.56 28.54
N LEU A 111 4.61 -2.40 28.42
CA LEU A 111 5.49 -3.54 28.22
C LEU A 111 5.44 -4.46 29.43
N HIS A 112 5.39 -5.76 29.17
CA HIS A 112 5.50 -6.80 30.18
C HIS A 112 6.62 -7.75 29.78
N LYS A 113 7.30 -8.32 30.79
CA LYS A 113 8.38 -9.27 30.55
C LYS A 113 7.80 -10.54 29.94
N ILE A 114 8.26 -10.88 28.73
CA ILE A 114 7.88 -12.12 28.05
C ILE A 114 8.76 -13.26 28.56
N ASP A 115 8.16 -14.35 29.04
CA ASP A 115 8.89 -15.55 29.43
C ASP A 115 9.69 -16.08 28.24
N GLU A 116 10.99 -16.26 28.43
CA GLU A 116 11.87 -16.80 27.43
C GLU A 116 11.41 -18.17 26.91
N ASN A 117 10.84 -19.02 27.76
CA ASN A 117 10.37 -20.35 27.36
C ASN A 117 9.12 -20.29 26.45
N LEU A 118 8.36 -19.20 26.51
CA LEU A 118 7.15 -19.02 25.70
C LEU A 118 7.45 -18.38 24.34
N ARG A 119 8.52 -17.57 24.25
CA ARG A 119 8.94 -16.94 22.99
C ARG A 119 9.18 -17.98 21.90
N LYS A 120 8.60 -17.75 20.72
CA LYS A 120 8.85 -18.55 19.50
C LYS A 120 10.16 -18.24 18.82
N TYR A 121 10.82 -17.17 19.24
CA TYR A 121 12.04 -16.67 18.64
C TYR A 121 13.16 -16.48 19.68
N LYS A 122 14.38 -16.47 19.18
CA LYS A 122 15.59 -16.12 19.90
C LYS A 122 16.31 -15.02 19.13
N PHE A 123 16.74 -13.97 19.83
CA PHE A 123 17.57 -12.92 19.27
C PHE A 123 19.03 -13.20 19.64
N ASN A 124 19.91 -13.28 18.65
CA ASN A 124 21.34 -13.51 18.84
C ASN A 124 22.11 -12.31 18.29
N LEU A 125 23.07 -11.79 19.09
CA LEU A 125 23.94 -10.69 18.69
C LEU A 125 25.37 -11.23 18.47
N ASN A 126 25.95 -10.94 17.30
CA ASN A 126 27.36 -11.21 17.02
C ASN A 126 28.22 -10.15 17.72
N LYS A 127 29.07 -10.58 18.67
CA LYS A 127 29.81 -9.68 19.57
C LYS A 127 31.07 -9.06 18.96
N THR A 128 31.60 -9.61 17.86
CA THR A 128 32.89 -9.18 17.29
C THR A 128 32.70 -8.04 16.29
N ASP A 129 31.81 -8.24 15.33
CA ASP A 129 31.34 -7.24 14.37
C ASP A 129 29.83 -7.14 14.51
N PHE A 130 29.28 -5.93 14.45
CA PHE A 130 27.84 -5.76 14.62
C PHE A 130 27.09 -6.51 13.52
N GLY A 131 26.30 -7.48 13.98
CA GLY A 131 25.34 -8.23 13.23
C GLY A 131 24.46 -8.97 14.22
N PHE A 132 23.23 -9.24 13.84
CA PHE A 132 22.29 -10.04 14.61
C PHE A 132 21.58 -11.06 13.72
N ASP A 133 21.14 -12.13 14.34
CA ASP A 133 20.17 -13.05 13.77
C ASP A 133 18.98 -13.26 14.71
N ILE A 134 17.84 -13.55 14.08
CA ILE A 134 16.62 -13.95 14.76
C ILE A 134 16.36 -15.39 14.33
N GLU A 135 16.32 -16.28 15.32
CA GLU A 135 16.16 -17.71 15.14
C GLU A 135 14.79 -18.15 15.63
N ARG A 136 14.06 -18.93 14.83
CA ARG A 136 12.85 -19.63 15.27
C ARG A 136 13.26 -20.76 16.21
N LYS A 137 12.78 -20.73 17.46
CA LYS A 137 13.16 -21.72 18.49
C LYS A 137 12.75 -23.16 18.16
N SER A 138 11.63 -23.36 17.47
CA SER A 138 11.09 -24.70 17.21
C SER A 138 11.91 -25.48 16.18
N THR A 139 12.66 -24.80 15.30
CA THR A 139 13.35 -25.42 14.16
C THR A 139 14.80 -25.01 14.03
N SER A 140 15.26 -24.08 14.88
CA SER A 140 16.55 -23.38 14.75
C SER A 140 16.77 -22.70 13.41
N THR A 141 15.70 -22.36 12.70
CA THR A 141 15.78 -21.64 11.42
C THR A 141 16.09 -20.17 11.68
N LYS A 142 17.16 -19.63 11.10
CA LYS A 142 17.42 -18.19 11.08
C LYS A 142 16.46 -17.51 10.11
N ILE A 143 15.49 -16.78 10.66
CA ILE A 143 14.45 -16.10 9.88
C ILE A 143 14.90 -14.71 9.41
N LEU A 144 15.88 -14.12 10.10
CA LEU A 144 16.60 -12.93 9.69
C LEU A 144 18.05 -13.10 10.14
N ASP A 145 19.01 -12.95 9.24
CA ASP A 145 20.44 -13.09 9.52
C ASP A 145 21.24 -12.01 8.80
N THR A 146 21.68 -11.00 9.55
CA THR A 146 22.44 -9.86 9.04
C THR A 146 23.95 -10.11 8.91
N SER A 147 24.42 -11.35 9.11
CA SER A 147 25.84 -11.71 9.00
C SER A 147 26.42 -11.53 7.59
N ILE A 148 25.56 -11.40 6.58
CA ILE A 148 25.96 -10.95 5.24
C ILE A 148 26.70 -9.58 5.27
N GLY A 149 26.47 -8.79 6.33
CA GLY A 149 27.10 -7.51 6.56
C GLY A 149 26.50 -6.38 5.71
N GLY A 150 27.26 -5.30 5.57
CA GLY A 150 26.84 -4.15 4.75
C GLY A 150 25.87 -3.20 5.44
N LEU A 151 25.87 -3.15 6.78
CA LEU A 151 25.25 -2.04 7.51
C LEU A 151 26.00 -0.75 7.19
N VAL A 152 25.31 0.19 6.58
CA VAL A 152 25.76 1.57 6.36
C VAL A 152 24.68 2.46 6.94
N PHE A 153 25.08 3.47 7.72
CA PHE A 153 24.13 4.38 8.34
C PHE A 153 24.68 5.80 8.28
N SER A 154 24.00 6.65 7.50
CA SER A 154 24.26 8.08 7.35
C SER A 154 22.95 8.85 7.41
N ASP A 155 23.02 10.18 7.32
CA ASP A 155 21.82 11.02 7.40
C ASP A 155 20.82 10.76 6.27
N GLN A 156 21.30 10.55 5.04
CA GLN A 156 20.45 10.36 3.85
C GLN A 156 20.72 9.06 3.09
N PHE A 157 21.35 8.09 3.75
CA PHE A 157 21.57 6.76 3.18
C PHE A 157 21.76 5.73 4.30
N ILE A 158 20.82 4.81 4.40
CA ILE A 158 20.85 3.70 5.34
C ILE A 158 20.68 2.41 4.54
N GLN A 159 21.57 1.44 4.76
CA GLN A 159 21.49 0.13 4.12
C GLN A 159 21.68 -0.96 5.15
N ILE A 160 20.89 -2.03 5.06
CA ILE A 160 21.10 -3.28 5.78
C ILE A 160 20.69 -4.44 4.88
N ALA A 161 21.35 -5.58 5.04
CA ALA A 161 21.04 -6.79 4.31
C ALA A 161 20.88 -7.98 5.26
N SER A 162 20.08 -8.96 4.84
CA SER A 162 19.82 -10.19 5.57
C SER A 162 19.74 -11.38 4.62
N TYR A 163 20.30 -12.51 5.03
CA TYR A 163 19.93 -13.79 4.42
C TYR A 163 18.46 -14.12 4.73
N LEU A 164 17.85 -14.90 3.84
CA LEU A 164 16.49 -15.42 4.00
C LEU A 164 16.55 -16.96 4.08
N PRO A 165 15.69 -17.61 4.87
CA PRO A 165 15.73 -19.06 5.02
C PRO A 165 15.15 -19.83 3.81
N SER A 166 14.52 -19.13 2.85
CA SER A 166 13.97 -19.75 1.65
C SER A 166 13.86 -18.77 0.47
N ASN A 167 13.56 -19.32 -0.71
CA ASN A 167 13.29 -18.55 -1.94
C ASN A 167 11.81 -18.13 -2.09
N ASN A 168 10.96 -18.41 -1.10
CA ASN A 168 9.52 -18.20 -1.19
C ASN A 168 9.16 -16.89 -0.48
N VAL A 169 9.41 -15.78 -1.17
CA VAL A 169 9.19 -14.41 -0.66
C VAL A 169 7.95 -13.81 -1.33
N TYR A 170 7.10 -13.15 -0.54
CA TYR A 170 5.82 -12.56 -0.96
C TYR A 170 5.60 -11.18 -0.30
N GLY A 171 4.75 -10.34 -0.86
CA GLY A 171 4.50 -8.98 -0.37
C GLY A 171 5.43 -7.95 -1.03
N LEU A 172 5.86 -6.94 -0.28
CA LEU A 172 6.38 -5.67 -0.79
C LEU A 172 5.33 -4.92 -1.63
N GLY A 173 5.39 -3.60 -1.65
CA GLY A 173 4.49 -2.84 -2.51
C GLY A 173 4.48 -1.35 -2.20
N GLU A 174 3.71 -0.56 -2.94
CA GLU A 174 2.95 -1.00 -4.11
C GLU A 174 3.80 -0.96 -5.38
N ASN A 175 3.88 -2.11 -6.06
CA ASN A 175 4.48 -2.28 -7.37
C ASN A 175 3.64 -3.29 -8.17
N THR A 176 3.81 -3.35 -9.49
CA THR A 176 3.18 -4.39 -10.30
C THR A 176 4.11 -5.58 -10.44
N HIS A 177 3.88 -6.65 -9.68
CA HIS A 177 4.73 -7.84 -9.75
C HIS A 177 4.34 -8.78 -10.90
N PRO A 178 5.29 -9.35 -11.65
CA PRO A 178 5.00 -10.32 -12.72
C PRO A 178 4.54 -11.69 -12.19
N SER A 179 4.79 -11.98 -10.92
CA SER A 179 4.39 -13.19 -10.20
C SER A 179 4.22 -12.90 -8.71
N LEU A 180 3.32 -13.63 -8.06
CA LEU A 180 3.07 -13.52 -6.62
C LEU A 180 4.29 -13.88 -5.77
N ARG A 181 4.95 -15.00 -6.11
CA ARG A 181 6.27 -15.31 -5.53
C ARG A 181 7.31 -14.44 -6.22
N HIS A 182 8.13 -13.76 -5.44
CA HIS A 182 9.19 -12.92 -5.96
C HIS A 182 10.28 -13.70 -6.70
N ASN A 183 10.85 -13.05 -7.73
CA ASN A 183 12.10 -13.47 -8.35
C ASN A 183 13.27 -12.86 -7.56
N LEU A 184 14.15 -13.71 -7.02
CA LEU A 184 15.29 -13.29 -6.20
C LEU A 184 16.55 -13.02 -7.03
N ASN A 185 16.49 -13.04 -8.36
CA ASN A 185 17.66 -12.80 -9.21
C ASN A 185 17.98 -11.31 -9.39
N TYR A 186 18.50 -10.68 -8.33
CA TYR A 186 18.92 -9.27 -8.29
C TYR A 186 17.81 -8.28 -8.70
N LYS A 187 16.56 -8.61 -8.35
CA LYS A 187 15.40 -7.74 -8.58
C LYS A 187 15.34 -6.65 -7.54
N THR A 188 15.13 -5.40 -7.96
CA THR A 188 15.08 -4.25 -7.04
C THR A 188 13.72 -3.57 -7.14
N TRP A 189 12.96 -3.65 -6.06
CA TRP A 189 11.63 -3.06 -5.94
C TRP A 189 11.72 -1.72 -5.20
N PRO A 190 11.53 -0.59 -5.90
CA PRO A 190 11.53 0.72 -5.27
C PRO A 190 10.17 0.98 -4.60
N LEU A 191 10.19 1.63 -3.43
CA LEU A 191 9.03 2.02 -2.66
C LEU A 191 9.08 3.53 -2.39
N PHE A 192 8.21 4.27 -3.06
CA PHE A 192 7.97 5.69 -2.88
C PHE A 192 6.65 6.00 -3.60
N THR A 193 5.68 6.63 -2.93
CA THR A 193 4.33 6.80 -3.51
C THR A 193 4.35 7.66 -4.77
N LYS A 194 3.87 7.12 -5.90
CA LYS A 194 3.91 7.80 -7.21
C LYS A 194 2.69 7.43 -8.04
N ASP A 195 2.10 8.43 -8.69
CA ASP A 195 1.14 8.18 -9.75
C ASP A 195 1.88 7.56 -10.94
N ASN A 196 1.74 6.25 -11.06
CA ASN A 196 2.37 5.44 -12.07
C ASN A 196 1.45 4.28 -12.41
N ALA A 197 0.88 4.33 -13.61
CA ALA A 197 0.04 3.26 -14.15
C ALA A 197 0.70 1.87 -14.00
N PRO A 198 -0.02 0.81 -13.60
CA PRO A 198 0.54 -0.51 -13.35
C PRO A 198 1.22 -1.09 -14.59
N ASN A 199 2.40 -1.69 -14.43
CA ASN A 199 3.15 -2.34 -15.50
C ASN A 199 4.17 -3.33 -14.96
N SER A 200 3.93 -4.65 -15.07
CA SER A 200 4.89 -5.64 -14.55
C SER A 200 6.18 -5.81 -15.34
N LEU A 201 6.30 -5.15 -16.50
CA LEU A 201 7.52 -5.17 -17.31
C LEU A 201 8.63 -4.28 -16.71
N GLU A 202 8.26 -3.39 -15.77
CA GLU A 202 9.17 -2.44 -15.15
C GLU A 202 9.12 -2.55 -13.62
N GLU A 203 10.30 -2.52 -13.01
CA GLU A 203 10.44 -2.39 -11.56
C GLU A 203 10.32 -0.90 -11.20
N LYS A 204 9.11 -0.42 -10.95
CA LYS A 204 8.86 1.01 -10.66
C LYS A 204 7.90 1.19 -9.49
N ASN A 205 7.99 2.37 -8.86
CA ASN A 205 7.07 2.83 -7.84
C ASN A 205 5.64 2.91 -8.40
N ASN A 206 4.63 2.54 -7.61
CA ASN A 206 3.23 2.87 -7.85
C ASN A 206 2.67 3.67 -6.65
N TYR A 207 1.36 3.63 -6.44
CA TYR A 207 0.59 4.53 -5.58
C TYR A 207 0.90 4.41 -4.08
N GLY A 208 1.05 3.18 -3.56
CA GLY A 208 1.31 2.91 -2.14
C GLY A 208 2.77 2.61 -1.75
N GLN A 209 3.05 2.64 -0.45
CA GLN A 209 4.32 2.19 0.16
C GLN A 209 4.06 1.21 1.33
N HIS A 210 4.49 -0.03 1.14
CA HIS A 210 4.28 -1.20 1.98
C HIS A 210 5.61 -1.97 2.17
N PRO A 211 6.48 -1.50 3.07
CA PRO A 211 7.76 -2.14 3.39
C PRO A 211 7.59 -3.40 4.27
N PHE A 212 6.68 -4.28 3.87
CA PHE A 212 6.37 -5.54 4.54
C PHE A 212 6.55 -6.70 3.56
N TYR A 213 7.22 -7.76 3.99
CA TYR A 213 7.28 -9.01 3.22
C TYR A 213 7.11 -10.22 4.13
N THR A 214 6.68 -11.32 3.54
CA THR A 214 6.60 -12.63 4.19
C THR A 214 7.48 -13.65 3.51
N VAL A 215 7.93 -14.63 4.28
CA VAL A 215 8.71 -15.75 3.77
C VAL A 215 8.08 -17.04 4.23
N LEU A 216 7.79 -17.92 3.27
CA LEU A 216 7.37 -19.30 3.54
C LEU A 216 8.60 -20.19 3.69
N GLU A 217 8.82 -20.70 4.91
CA GLU A 217 9.93 -21.60 5.22
C GLU A 217 9.72 -22.97 4.56
N SER A 218 10.80 -23.75 4.43
CA SER A 218 10.78 -25.06 3.75
C SER A 218 9.86 -26.10 4.38
N ASN A 219 9.51 -25.91 5.66
CA ASN A 219 8.64 -26.79 6.44
C ASN A 219 7.18 -26.30 6.53
N GLY A 220 6.83 -25.20 5.88
CA GLY A 220 5.49 -24.61 5.91
C GLY A 220 5.26 -23.56 6.99
N ASN A 221 6.22 -23.34 7.90
CA ASN A 221 6.18 -22.18 8.80
C ASN A 221 6.32 -20.87 8.01
N SER A 222 5.97 -19.76 8.63
CA SER A 222 6.17 -18.45 7.99
C SER A 222 6.62 -17.38 8.97
N HIS A 223 7.24 -16.33 8.44
CA HIS A 223 7.47 -15.12 9.20
C HIS A 223 7.26 -13.91 8.31
N GLY A 224 6.97 -12.78 8.95
CA GLY A 224 6.77 -11.49 8.32
C GLY A 224 7.77 -10.48 8.86
N ILE A 225 8.22 -9.56 8.02
CA ILE A 225 9.15 -8.50 8.36
C ILE A 225 8.56 -7.18 7.87
N LEU A 226 8.25 -6.27 8.80
CA LEU A 226 7.90 -4.88 8.52
C LEU A 226 9.12 -4.01 8.83
N LEU A 227 9.52 -3.13 7.92
CA LEU A 227 10.38 -1.99 8.23
C LEU A 227 9.51 -0.74 8.34
N LEU A 228 9.29 -0.22 9.54
CA LEU A 228 8.54 1.00 9.74
C LEU A 228 9.39 2.23 9.37
N ASN A 229 9.38 2.58 8.09
CA ASN A 229 10.06 3.74 7.53
C ASN A 229 9.26 4.26 6.33
N SER A 230 9.09 5.57 6.22
CA SER A 230 8.29 6.22 5.17
C SER A 230 9.11 7.05 4.18
N ASN A 231 10.44 7.11 4.36
CA ASN A 231 11.30 7.71 3.36
C ASN A 231 11.31 6.83 2.10
N ALA A 232 11.70 7.41 0.95
CA ALA A 232 11.89 6.62 -0.27
C ALA A 232 12.93 5.53 -0.04
N MET A 233 12.64 4.31 -0.50
CA MET A 233 13.49 3.16 -0.24
C MET A 233 13.45 2.14 -1.38
N GLU A 234 14.34 1.16 -1.36
CA GLU A 234 14.32 0.05 -2.31
C GLU A 234 14.73 -1.27 -1.64
N TYR A 235 14.12 -2.36 -2.10
CA TYR A 235 14.44 -3.72 -1.70
C TYR A 235 15.08 -4.48 -2.87
N THR A 236 16.34 -4.87 -2.72
CA THR A 236 17.03 -5.75 -3.67
C THR A 236 16.98 -7.20 -3.17
N LEU A 237 16.30 -8.06 -3.91
CA LEU A 237 16.21 -9.50 -3.68
C LEU A 237 17.34 -10.22 -4.42
N MET A 238 18.07 -11.09 -3.72
CA MET A 238 19.31 -11.72 -4.18
C MET A 238 19.22 -13.25 -4.12
N PRO A 239 19.94 -14.00 -4.99
CA PRO A 239 19.80 -15.46 -5.12
C PRO A 239 20.28 -16.29 -3.92
N ALA A 240 20.93 -15.65 -2.93
CA ALA A 240 21.65 -16.34 -1.87
C ALA A 240 20.83 -17.29 -0.98
N PRO A 241 19.48 -17.26 -0.95
CA PRO A 241 18.53 -16.14 -0.96
C PRO A 241 18.80 -15.06 0.10
N ALA A 242 18.65 -13.80 -0.27
CA ALA A 242 18.84 -12.67 0.64
C ALA A 242 18.05 -11.43 0.19
N VAL A 243 17.92 -10.48 1.10
CA VAL A 243 17.29 -9.18 0.86
C VAL A 243 18.23 -8.07 1.35
N SER A 244 18.36 -7.01 0.56
CA SER A 244 19.02 -5.76 0.96
C SER A 244 17.99 -4.66 0.88
N VAL A 245 17.87 -3.86 1.94
CA VAL A 245 17.06 -2.64 1.94
C VAL A 245 17.99 -1.44 1.95
N LYS A 246 17.65 -0.42 1.15
CA LYS A 246 18.25 0.92 1.19
C LYS A 246 17.15 1.94 1.39
N THR A 247 17.30 2.84 2.36
CA THR A 247 16.39 3.96 2.58
C THR A 247 17.19 5.26 2.68
N ILE A 248 16.58 6.36 2.24
CA ILE A 248 17.22 7.68 2.17
C ILE A 248 17.06 8.50 3.46
N GLY A 249 16.56 7.92 4.54
CA GLY A 249 16.32 8.67 5.76
C GLY A 249 15.68 7.85 6.86
N GLY A 250 15.29 8.56 7.92
CA GLY A 250 14.64 7.96 9.09
C GLY A 250 15.57 7.08 9.90
N ILE A 251 15.02 5.98 10.43
CA ILE A 251 15.73 4.96 11.22
C ILE A 251 15.43 3.56 10.66
N LEU A 252 16.15 2.54 11.15
CA LEU A 252 15.73 1.14 10.94
C LEU A 252 14.86 0.73 12.11
N ASP A 253 13.58 0.48 11.85
CA ASP A 253 12.61 0.07 12.88
C ASP A 253 11.86 -1.17 12.41
N PHE A 254 12.43 -2.33 12.71
CA PHE A 254 11.90 -3.61 12.26
C PHE A 254 10.89 -4.18 13.24
N PHE A 255 9.75 -4.66 12.73
CA PHE A 255 8.87 -5.58 13.43
C PHE A 255 8.95 -6.94 12.75
N VAL A 256 9.22 -7.96 13.55
CA VAL A 256 9.40 -9.33 13.10
C VAL A 256 8.30 -10.18 13.70
N PHE A 257 7.52 -10.82 12.83
CA PHE A 257 6.35 -11.63 13.17
C PHE A 257 6.69 -13.09 12.90
N VAL A 258 6.57 -13.94 13.92
CA VAL A 258 6.97 -15.35 13.86
C VAL A 258 5.73 -16.22 13.99
N GLY A 259 5.26 -16.78 12.88
CA GLY A 259 4.08 -17.64 12.82
C GLY A 259 4.42 -19.10 12.52
N ASP A 260 3.64 -20.04 13.06
CA ASP A 260 3.81 -21.48 12.77
C ASP A 260 3.18 -21.89 11.42
N ASN A 261 2.48 -20.96 10.75
CA ASN A 261 1.95 -21.10 9.39
C ASN A 261 1.75 -19.69 8.76
N PRO A 262 1.47 -19.57 7.46
CA PRO A 262 1.18 -18.29 6.82
C PRO A 262 0.04 -17.51 7.51
N GLU A 263 -1.07 -18.18 7.81
CA GLU A 263 -2.28 -17.58 8.38
C GLU A 263 -2.00 -16.84 9.70
N HIS A 264 -1.10 -17.36 10.56
CA HIS A 264 -0.73 -16.73 11.83
C HIS A 264 0.09 -15.45 11.64
N THR A 265 0.82 -15.32 10.54
CA THR A 265 1.65 -14.14 10.25
C THR A 265 0.84 -13.01 9.60
N ILE A 266 -0.01 -13.35 8.62
CA ILE A 266 -0.80 -12.37 7.85
C ILE A 266 -2.24 -12.18 8.37
N GLY A 267 -2.72 -13.05 9.26
CA GLY A 267 -4.04 -12.98 9.87
C GLY A 267 -5.22 -13.34 8.93
N GLY A 268 -4.98 -14.15 7.88
CA GLY A 268 -5.99 -14.49 6.88
C GLY A 268 -5.99 -15.96 6.45
N ILE A 269 -7.18 -16.53 6.30
CA ILE A 269 -7.44 -17.86 5.71
C ILE A 269 -7.31 -17.74 4.18
N LEU A 270 -6.50 -18.61 3.57
CA LEU A 270 -6.36 -18.77 2.11
C LEU A 270 -7.08 -20.05 1.67
N ASP A 271 -8.42 -20.01 1.60
CA ASP A 271 -9.20 -21.13 1.05
C ASP A 271 -9.42 -20.92 -0.46
N PHE A 272 -8.65 -21.65 -1.29
CA PHE A 272 -8.97 -21.85 -2.70
C PHE A 272 -9.77 -23.15 -2.86
N PHE A 273 -11.01 -23.06 -3.34
CA PHE A 273 -11.83 -24.22 -3.68
C PHE A 273 -12.23 -24.19 -5.16
N VAL A 274 -12.01 -25.30 -5.88
CA VAL A 274 -12.41 -25.48 -7.29
C VAL A 274 -13.42 -26.63 -7.37
N PHE A 275 -14.63 -26.37 -7.89
CA PHE A 275 -15.68 -27.38 -8.09
C PHE A 275 -16.38 -27.24 -9.45
N VAL A 276 -16.82 -28.38 -9.96
CA VAL A 276 -17.64 -28.53 -11.17
C VAL A 276 -18.79 -29.50 -10.85
N GLY A 277 -20.05 -29.17 -11.22
CA GLY A 277 -21.23 -30.08 -11.14
C GLY A 277 -22.61 -29.41 -11.34
N ASP A 278 -23.65 -30.21 -11.66
CA ASP A 278 -24.64 -29.87 -12.71
C ASP A 278 -26.10 -29.44 -12.34
N ASN A 279 -26.54 -29.28 -11.07
CA ASN A 279 -27.71 -28.42 -10.67
C ASN A 279 -27.88 -28.26 -9.12
N PRO A 280 -28.21 -27.06 -8.58
CA PRO A 280 -28.09 -26.73 -7.15
C PRO A 280 -29.37 -26.77 -6.26
N GLU A 281 -30.60 -26.80 -6.80
CA GLU A 281 -31.77 -26.35 -6.00
C GLU A 281 -32.40 -27.43 -5.10
N HIS A 282 -32.37 -28.69 -5.55
CA HIS A 282 -32.94 -29.82 -4.80
C HIS A 282 -32.02 -30.28 -3.64
N VAL A 283 -30.72 -30.01 -3.74
CA VAL A 283 -29.71 -30.39 -2.73
C VAL A 283 -29.85 -29.55 -1.45
N ILE A 284 -30.30 -28.30 -1.56
CA ILE A 284 -30.42 -27.33 -0.45
C ILE A 284 -31.66 -27.59 0.43
N GLN A 285 -32.74 -28.11 -0.15
CA GLN A 285 -33.99 -28.38 0.59
C GLN A 285 -33.89 -29.64 1.49
N LEU A 286 -33.14 -30.66 1.06
CA LEU A 286 -32.91 -31.88 1.83
C LEU A 286 -31.90 -31.68 2.98
N TYR A 287 -30.94 -30.76 2.83
CA TYR A 287 -29.95 -30.43 3.87
C TYR A 287 -30.56 -29.63 5.03
N THR A 288 -31.37 -28.61 4.74
CA THR A 288 -31.96 -27.70 5.76
C THR A 288 -33.13 -28.30 6.55
N SER A 289 -33.70 -29.41 6.08
CA SER A 289 -34.76 -30.16 6.77
C SER A 289 -34.22 -31.16 7.80
N LEU A 290 -32.93 -31.53 7.74
CA LEU A 290 -32.31 -32.52 8.64
C LEU A 290 -31.52 -31.89 9.80
N ILE A 291 -30.88 -30.73 9.61
CA ILE A 291 -30.04 -30.07 10.64
C ILE A 291 -30.74 -28.95 11.43
N GLY A 292 -32.05 -28.78 11.19
CA GLY A 292 -32.80 -27.60 11.63
C GLY A 292 -32.42 -26.35 10.83
N ARG A 293 -33.37 -25.42 10.66
CA ARG A 293 -33.08 -24.17 9.93
C ARG A 293 -32.07 -23.35 10.73
N THR A 294 -31.04 -22.88 10.03
CA THR A 294 -29.81 -22.33 10.61
C THR A 294 -29.98 -20.94 11.24
N PHE A 295 -29.15 -20.66 12.24
CA PHE A 295 -28.82 -19.34 12.77
C PHE A 295 -28.16 -18.44 11.71
N MET A 296 -28.38 -17.11 11.78
CA MET A 296 -27.78 -16.11 10.88
C MET A 296 -26.27 -15.94 11.19
N PRO A 297 -25.36 -16.41 10.30
CA PRO A 297 -23.92 -16.27 10.51
C PRO A 297 -23.45 -14.85 10.21
N SER A 298 -22.30 -14.44 10.76
CA SER A 298 -21.56 -13.32 10.16
C SER A 298 -21.17 -13.69 8.73
N PHE A 299 -21.02 -12.71 7.84
CA PHE A 299 -20.88 -12.84 6.38
C PHE A 299 -19.89 -13.91 5.85
N TRP A 300 -19.04 -14.49 6.70
CA TRP A 300 -17.97 -15.45 6.38
C TRP A 300 -18.43 -16.88 6.04
N ALA A 301 -19.70 -17.24 6.19
CA ALA A 301 -20.21 -18.54 5.72
C ALA A 301 -20.57 -18.57 4.22
N PHE A 302 -20.49 -17.44 3.51
CA PHE A 302 -20.92 -17.31 2.11
C PHE A 302 -19.81 -17.54 1.05
N GLY A 303 -18.69 -18.15 1.43
CA GLY A 303 -17.75 -18.81 0.52
C GLY A 303 -17.76 -20.34 0.67
N PHE A 304 -17.53 -21.06 -0.43
CA PHE A 304 -17.56 -22.52 -0.58
C PHE A 304 -16.63 -23.28 0.41
N GLN A 305 -16.86 -24.58 0.68
CA GLN A 305 -16.10 -25.43 1.64
C GLN A 305 -15.76 -26.84 1.07
N ILE A 306 -14.55 -27.38 1.27
CA ILE A 306 -14.15 -28.80 0.99
C ILE A 306 -13.62 -29.52 2.21
N SER A 307 -13.93 -30.83 2.31
CA SER A 307 -13.31 -31.80 3.20
C SER A 307 -12.57 -32.93 2.45
N LYS A 308 -11.61 -33.60 3.11
CA LYS A 308 -10.75 -34.68 2.59
C LYS A 308 -11.13 -36.05 3.20
N TYR A 309 -10.80 -37.15 2.49
CA TYR A 309 -10.85 -38.53 2.98
C TYR A 309 -9.71 -38.86 3.98
N GLY A 310 -10.05 -39.46 5.14
CA GLY A 310 -9.06 -39.99 6.11
C GLY A 310 -9.29 -39.70 7.60
N TYR A 311 -10.47 -39.22 8.02
CA TYR A 311 -10.76 -39.05 9.45
C TYR A 311 -11.38 -40.34 10.02
N HIS A 312 -10.66 -41.02 10.91
CA HIS A 312 -11.08 -42.33 11.42
C HIS A 312 -11.93 -42.27 12.70
N ASN A 313 -11.98 -41.13 13.42
CA ASN A 313 -12.86 -40.95 14.57
C ASN A 313 -13.04 -39.47 15.00
N THR A 314 -14.04 -39.27 15.87
CA THR A 314 -14.46 -38.01 16.48
C THR A 314 -13.40 -37.35 17.38
N ASN A 315 -12.43 -38.11 17.91
CA ASN A 315 -11.36 -37.55 18.74
C ASN A 315 -10.33 -36.76 17.92
N MET A 316 -10.05 -37.16 16.67
CA MET A 316 -9.20 -36.37 15.76
C MET A 316 -9.86 -35.04 15.37
N VAL A 317 -11.17 -35.04 15.15
CA VAL A 317 -11.94 -33.82 14.85
C VAL A 317 -11.92 -32.88 16.06
N LYS A 318 -12.13 -33.41 17.27
CA LYS A 318 -12.07 -32.64 18.51
C LYS A 318 -10.67 -32.04 18.75
N ALA A 319 -9.60 -32.79 18.46
CA ALA A 319 -8.22 -32.32 18.58
C ALA A 319 -7.79 -31.29 17.51
N VAL A 320 -8.53 -31.14 16.42
CA VAL A 320 -8.33 -30.08 15.41
C VAL A 320 -9.11 -28.82 15.79
N VAL A 321 -10.35 -28.97 16.26
CA VAL A 321 -11.18 -27.87 16.77
C VAL A 321 -10.56 -27.24 18.03
N GLU A 322 -10.06 -28.05 18.97
CA GLU A 322 -9.34 -27.58 20.15
C GLU A 322 -7.99 -26.91 19.78
N ARG A 323 -7.39 -27.27 18.64
CA ARG A 323 -6.16 -26.63 18.12
C ARG A 323 -6.45 -25.23 17.57
N GLN A 324 -7.50 -25.08 16.77
CA GLN A 324 -7.92 -23.82 16.16
C GLN A 324 -8.36 -22.80 17.23
N ILE A 325 -9.08 -23.25 18.26
CA ILE A 325 -9.47 -22.42 19.43
C ILE A 325 -8.25 -22.03 20.27
N LYS A 326 -7.22 -22.89 20.33
CA LYS A 326 -5.97 -22.63 21.07
C LYS A 326 -4.97 -21.71 20.35
N HIS A 327 -5.13 -21.45 19.04
CA HIS A 327 -4.08 -20.80 18.22
C HIS A 327 -4.43 -19.41 17.66
N GLU A 328 -5.53 -18.77 18.08
CA GLU A 328 -5.79 -17.33 17.83
C GLU A 328 -5.55 -16.87 16.38
N VAL A 329 -6.19 -17.52 15.41
CA VAL A 329 -5.83 -17.51 13.98
C VAL A 329 -5.91 -16.16 13.20
N PRO A 330 -6.33 -15.00 13.75
CA PRO A 330 -6.11 -13.71 13.09
C PRO A 330 -5.42 -12.70 14.03
N TYR A 331 -4.08 -12.66 14.08
CA TYR A 331 -3.48 -11.84 15.13
C TYR A 331 -2.22 -11.05 14.77
N LEU A 332 -1.11 -11.62 14.32
CA LEU A 332 0.18 -10.95 14.60
C LEU A 332 0.38 -9.60 13.90
N TYR A 333 0.27 -9.52 12.58
CA TYR A 333 0.45 -8.25 11.86
C TYR A 333 -0.67 -7.23 12.16
N THR A 334 -1.94 -7.64 12.07
CA THR A 334 -3.09 -6.76 12.33
C THR A 334 -3.28 -6.42 13.82
N SER A 335 -2.68 -7.16 14.76
CA SER A 335 -2.60 -6.76 16.17
C SER A 335 -1.61 -5.62 16.41
N LEU A 336 -0.57 -5.52 15.57
CA LEU A 336 0.35 -4.39 15.59
C LEU A 336 -0.25 -3.17 14.90
N ILE A 337 -0.78 -3.33 13.68
CA ILE A 337 -1.18 -2.20 12.84
C ILE A 337 -2.65 -1.81 12.99
N GLY A 338 -3.48 -2.63 13.64
CA GLY A 338 -4.93 -2.43 13.71
C GLY A 338 -5.69 -3.32 12.72
N ARG A 339 -6.99 -3.48 12.96
CA ARG A 339 -7.87 -4.32 12.12
C ARG A 339 -8.50 -3.46 11.02
N THR A 340 -8.67 -4.05 9.84
CA THR A 340 -9.38 -3.43 8.70
C THR A 340 -10.79 -2.97 9.10
N PHE A 341 -11.26 -1.83 8.58
CA PHE A 341 -12.65 -1.40 8.83
C PHE A 341 -13.63 -2.35 8.14
N MET A 342 -14.84 -2.46 8.70
CA MET A 342 -15.93 -3.18 8.04
C MET A 342 -16.66 -2.23 7.08
N PRO A 343 -16.57 -2.38 5.75
CA PRO A 343 -17.39 -1.59 4.86
C PRO A 343 -18.85 -2.02 5.00
N SER A 344 -19.71 -1.11 4.58
CA SER A 344 -21.13 -1.36 4.41
C SER A 344 -21.38 -2.52 3.44
N PHE A 345 -22.49 -3.22 3.62
CA PHE A 345 -22.83 -4.37 2.78
C PHE A 345 -22.97 -4.01 1.30
N TRP A 346 -23.56 -2.86 0.98
CA TRP A 346 -23.74 -2.39 -0.40
C TRP A 346 -22.43 -2.11 -1.12
N ALA A 347 -21.32 -1.91 -0.40
CA ALA A 347 -20.03 -1.74 -1.03
C ALA A 347 -19.69 -3.00 -1.85
N PHE A 348 -20.05 -4.21 -1.40
CA PHE A 348 -19.77 -5.49 -2.10
C PHE A 348 -20.55 -5.69 -3.39
N GLY A 349 -21.55 -4.85 -3.64
CA GLY A 349 -22.32 -4.88 -4.85
C GLY A 349 -21.52 -4.44 -6.08
N PHE A 350 -22.15 -4.54 -7.24
CA PHE A 350 -21.54 -4.11 -8.49
C PHE A 350 -21.48 -2.58 -8.55
N GLN A 351 -20.34 -2.05 -8.99
CA GLN A 351 -20.03 -0.63 -8.95
C GLN A 351 -19.65 -0.13 -10.34
N ILE A 352 -20.18 1.02 -10.76
CA ILE A 352 -19.91 1.57 -12.09
C ILE A 352 -19.33 2.96 -11.98
N SER A 353 -18.23 3.19 -12.71
CA SER A 353 -17.61 4.50 -12.92
C SER A 353 -17.29 4.71 -14.39
N ASN A 354 -17.16 5.98 -14.80
CA ASN A 354 -16.65 6.36 -16.10
C ASN A 354 -16.06 7.78 -16.03
N SER A 355 -14.84 7.95 -16.55
CA SER A 355 -14.14 9.25 -16.63
C SER A 355 -14.58 10.14 -17.80
N ARG A 356 -15.71 9.81 -18.45
CA ARG A 356 -16.26 10.53 -19.60
C ARG A 356 -17.76 10.76 -19.46
N TYR A 357 -18.24 10.91 -18.23
CA TYR A 357 -19.57 11.48 -18.05
C TYR A 357 -19.41 12.99 -18.26
N HIS A 358 -19.83 13.51 -19.42
CA HIS A 358 -19.71 14.94 -19.73
C HIS A 358 -20.86 15.79 -19.16
N ASN A 359 -21.93 15.15 -18.65
CA ASN A 359 -23.08 15.79 -18.04
C ASN A 359 -24.00 14.76 -17.35
N THR A 360 -24.94 15.25 -16.54
CA THR A 360 -25.93 14.42 -15.82
C THR A 360 -26.74 13.50 -16.75
N SER A 361 -27.02 13.91 -17.99
CA SER A 361 -27.84 13.09 -18.90
C SER A 361 -27.15 11.77 -19.26
N GLN A 362 -25.82 11.77 -19.36
CA GLN A 362 -25.05 10.55 -19.62
C GLN A 362 -24.99 9.62 -18.40
N VAL A 363 -24.86 10.19 -17.20
CA VAL A 363 -24.94 9.44 -15.93
C VAL A 363 -26.33 8.80 -15.81
N ARG A 364 -27.40 9.59 -16.05
CA ARG A 364 -28.79 9.13 -16.03
C ARG A 364 -29.03 8.01 -17.04
N ALA A 365 -28.55 8.15 -18.27
CA ALA A 365 -28.67 7.11 -19.29
C ALA A 365 -27.93 5.82 -18.90
N CYS A 366 -26.81 5.90 -18.16
CA CYS A 366 -26.14 4.73 -17.61
C CYS A 366 -27.01 4.04 -16.57
N VAL A 367 -27.45 4.78 -15.56
CA VAL A 367 -28.35 4.31 -14.48
C VAL A 367 -29.62 3.67 -15.03
N GLU A 368 -30.33 4.36 -15.90
CA GLU A 368 -31.57 3.87 -16.52
C GLU A 368 -31.34 2.63 -17.36
N ARG A 369 -30.19 2.53 -18.06
CA ARG A 369 -29.84 1.34 -18.84
C ARG A 369 -29.63 0.12 -17.94
N GLN A 370 -28.94 0.26 -16.81
CA GLN A 370 -28.72 -0.86 -15.90
C GLN A 370 -30.05 -1.35 -15.31
N ILE A 371 -30.88 -0.41 -14.83
CA ILE A 371 -32.21 -0.71 -14.29
C ILE A 371 -33.08 -1.40 -15.36
N LYS A 372 -33.10 -0.87 -16.59
CA LYS A 372 -33.91 -1.42 -17.69
C LYS A 372 -33.56 -2.88 -18.02
N HIS A 373 -32.29 -3.26 -17.89
CA HIS A 373 -31.82 -4.62 -18.19
C HIS A 373 -31.68 -5.49 -16.95
N GLU A 374 -32.18 -5.02 -15.80
CA GLU A 374 -32.15 -5.74 -14.52
C GLU A 374 -30.73 -6.19 -14.13
N VAL A 375 -29.72 -5.40 -14.50
CA VAL A 375 -28.34 -5.63 -14.07
C VAL A 375 -28.23 -5.19 -12.61
N PRO A 376 -27.91 -6.09 -11.68
CA PRO A 376 -27.69 -5.71 -10.28
C PRO A 376 -26.51 -4.75 -10.20
N TYR A 377 -26.73 -3.55 -9.67
CA TYR A 377 -25.66 -2.58 -9.40
C TYR A 377 -26.05 -1.71 -8.19
N ASP A 378 -25.09 -1.49 -7.31
CA ASP A 378 -25.34 -0.95 -5.97
C ASP A 378 -24.74 0.45 -5.80
N VAL A 379 -23.69 0.76 -6.57
CA VAL A 379 -22.95 2.02 -6.43
C VAL A 379 -22.69 2.66 -7.80
N GLN A 380 -23.12 3.91 -7.95
CA GLN A 380 -22.79 4.76 -9.10
C GLN A 380 -21.73 5.78 -8.68
N TYR A 381 -20.65 5.82 -9.46
CA TYR A 381 -19.57 6.79 -9.31
C TYR A 381 -19.73 7.92 -10.32
N VAL A 382 -19.25 9.10 -9.95
CA VAL A 382 -19.05 10.21 -10.89
C VAL A 382 -17.63 10.74 -10.67
N ASP A 383 -16.84 10.70 -11.74
CA ASP A 383 -15.46 11.20 -11.80
C ASP A 383 -15.44 12.74 -11.80
N ASN A 384 -14.26 13.35 -11.92
CA ASN A 384 -13.99 14.76 -11.73
C ASN A 384 -14.78 15.70 -12.68
N ASP A 385 -15.46 15.16 -13.69
CA ASP A 385 -16.29 15.89 -14.64
C ASP A 385 -17.44 16.68 -13.99
N TYR A 386 -17.94 16.24 -12.83
CA TYR A 386 -19.07 16.92 -12.18
C TYR A 386 -18.72 18.27 -11.57
N GLN A 387 -17.44 18.52 -11.35
CA GLN A 387 -16.93 19.66 -10.62
C GLN A 387 -16.79 20.87 -11.55
N GLU A 388 -16.94 22.07 -11.00
CA GLU A 388 -16.76 23.32 -11.74
C GLU A 388 -15.30 23.52 -12.21
N VAL A 389 -15.11 24.36 -13.23
CA VAL A 389 -13.82 24.96 -13.63
C VAL A 389 -12.64 23.97 -13.59
N GLN A 390 -12.72 22.91 -14.40
CA GLN A 390 -11.65 21.90 -14.54
C GLN A 390 -11.33 21.19 -13.21
N SER A 391 -12.32 20.57 -12.59
CA SER A 391 -12.13 19.73 -11.40
C SER A 391 -11.83 20.50 -10.11
N ARG A 392 -12.56 21.59 -9.88
CA ARG A 392 -12.55 22.29 -8.59
C ARG A 392 -13.32 21.46 -7.55
N ASP A 393 -12.59 20.83 -6.64
CA ASP A 393 -13.19 20.03 -5.56
C ASP A 393 -14.29 20.78 -4.79
N PHE A 394 -15.22 20.04 -4.17
CA PHE A 394 -16.35 20.57 -3.39
C PHE A 394 -17.34 21.48 -4.14
N THR A 395 -17.42 21.36 -5.47
CA THR A 395 -18.39 22.10 -6.30
C THR A 395 -19.23 21.16 -7.17
N ILE A 396 -20.29 21.69 -7.79
CA ILE A 396 -21.10 20.99 -8.80
C ILE A 396 -21.27 21.94 -9.98
N ASP A 397 -20.91 21.51 -11.20
CA ASP A 397 -21.04 22.33 -12.40
C ASP A 397 -22.51 22.77 -12.60
N PRO A 398 -22.80 24.08 -12.58
CA PRO A 398 -24.17 24.60 -12.58
C PRO A 398 -24.86 24.51 -13.94
N VAL A 399 -24.17 24.04 -14.99
CA VAL A 399 -24.68 23.94 -16.36
C VAL A 399 -24.83 22.48 -16.77
N LEU A 400 -23.73 21.73 -16.75
CA LEU A 400 -23.63 20.34 -17.20
C LEU A 400 -24.16 19.37 -16.15
N TYR A 401 -24.08 19.75 -14.87
CA TYR A 401 -24.41 18.89 -13.73
C TYR A 401 -25.52 19.43 -12.83
N LYS A 402 -26.25 20.45 -13.30
CA LYS A 402 -27.31 21.16 -12.56
C LYS A 402 -28.39 20.28 -11.93
N ASP A 403 -28.77 19.18 -12.60
CA ASP A 403 -29.84 18.27 -12.17
C ASP A 403 -29.32 16.99 -11.51
N LEU A 404 -28.00 16.88 -11.29
CA LEU A 404 -27.40 15.72 -10.63
C LEU A 404 -27.89 15.54 -9.19
N PRO A 405 -28.05 16.58 -8.35
CA PRO A 405 -28.66 16.42 -7.03
C PRO A 405 -30.04 15.76 -7.06
N GLN A 406 -30.87 16.10 -8.06
CA GLN A 406 -32.18 15.49 -8.22
C GLN A 406 -32.06 14.02 -8.65
N LEU A 407 -31.17 13.71 -9.60
CA LEU A 407 -30.89 12.33 -10.01
C LEU A 407 -30.45 11.45 -8.84
N ILE A 408 -29.54 11.95 -8.00
CA ILE A 408 -29.05 11.24 -6.80
C ILE A 408 -30.23 10.95 -5.86
N SER A 409 -31.00 11.97 -5.49
CA SER A 409 -32.14 11.83 -4.57
C SER A 409 -33.21 10.87 -5.09
N ASP A 410 -33.56 10.97 -6.37
CA ASP A 410 -34.57 10.11 -7.00
C ASP A 410 -34.15 8.64 -7.00
N THR A 411 -32.89 8.38 -7.34
CA THR A 411 -32.39 7.01 -7.49
C THR A 411 -32.10 6.34 -6.16
N GLN A 412 -31.64 7.10 -5.16
CA GLN A 412 -31.55 6.62 -3.78
C GLN A 412 -32.92 6.19 -3.26
N THR A 413 -33.94 7.03 -3.45
CA THR A 413 -35.29 6.76 -2.93
C THR A 413 -35.97 5.61 -3.67
N LYS A 414 -35.85 5.58 -5.00
CA LYS A 414 -36.60 4.65 -5.85
C LYS A 414 -35.93 3.28 -5.99
N TYR A 415 -34.61 3.24 -5.99
CA TYR A 415 -33.82 2.04 -6.32
C TYR A 415 -32.83 1.65 -5.24
N ASN A 416 -32.76 2.39 -4.12
CA ASN A 416 -31.76 2.17 -3.07
C ASN A 416 -30.32 2.19 -3.61
N LEU A 417 -30.07 3.02 -4.63
CA LEU A 417 -28.76 3.17 -5.26
C LEU A 417 -27.85 4.04 -4.39
N HIS A 418 -26.59 3.66 -4.25
CA HIS A 418 -25.59 4.43 -3.50
C HIS A 418 -24.72 5.24 -4.45
N TRP A 419 -24.24 6.41 -4.00
CA TRP A 419 -23.49 7.35 -4.83
C TRP A 419 -22.14 7.70 -4.23
N THR A 420 -21.11 7.73 -5.07
CA THR A 420 -19.73 8.05 -4.69
C THR A 420 -19.14 9.12 -5.61
N PRO A 421 -18.86 10.33 -5.12
CA PRO A 421 -18.00 11.27 -5.82
C PRO A 421 -16.54 10.85 -5.68
N ILE A 422 -15.76 11.14 -6.71
CA ILE A 422 -14.34 11.39 -6.54
C ILE A 422 -14.12 12.75 -5.83
N ILE A 423 -13.14 12.80 -4.93
CA ILE A 423 -12.62 14.01 -4.31
C ILE A 423 -11.10 13.89 -4.30
N ASN A 424 -10.40 14.90 -4.82
CA ASN A 424 -8.95 14.91 -4.81
C ASN A 424 -8.42 15.68 -3.59
N PRO A 425 -7.12 15.59 -3.26
CA PRO A 425 -6.56 16.38 -2.19
C PRO A 425 -6.30 17.84 -2.58
N HIS A 426 -6.38 18.23 -3.85
CA HIS A 426 -5.87 19.51 -4.30
C HIS A 426 -6.95 20.59 -4.27
N ILE A 427 -6.62 21.79 -3.80
CA ILE A 427 -7.58 22.90 -3.68
C ILE A 427 -7.13 24.04 -4.58
N GLN A 428 -7.99 24.46 -5.51
CA GLN A 428 -7.69 25.58 -6.41
C GLN A 428 -7.34 26.84 -5.59
N GLY A 429 -6.17 27.43 -5.87
CA GLY A 429 -5.55 28.43 -5.00
C GLY A 429 -5.43 29.84 -5.57
N ASN A 430 -5.98 30.10 -6.75
CA ASN A 430 -5.85 31.37 -7.48
C ASN A 430 -7.21 32.08 -7.72
N GLU A 431 -8.24 31.74 -6.93
CA GLU A 431 -9.60 32.26 -7.10
C GLU A 431 -10.12 32.89 -5.81
N ALA A 432 -10.34 34.21 -5.82
CA ALA A 432 -10.70 34.96 -4.62
C ALA A 432 -12.08 34.62 -4.04
N ASN A 433 -13.02 34.15 -4.88
CA ASN A 433 -14.39 33.83 -4.47
C ASN A 433 -14.59 32.36 -4.07
N TYR A 434 -13.51 31.56 -4.01
CA TYR A 434 -13.61 30.15 -3.65
C TYR A 434 -13.43 29.97 -2.14
N THR A 435 -14.56 29.89 -1.43
CA THR A 435 -14.61 29.93 0.05
C THR A 435 -13.85 28.79 0.70
N ILE A 436 -13.85 27.59 0.11
CA ILE A 436 -13.11 26.44 0.62
C ILE A 436 -11.61 26.75 0.72
N PHE A 437 -11.05 27.42 -0.30
CA PHE A 437 -9.65 27.85 -0.30
C PHE A 437 -9.39 28.97 0.70
N SER A 438 -10.22 30.02 0.72
CA SER A 438 -10.03 31.15 1.64
C SER A 438 -10.14 30.73 3.10
N GLU A 439 -11.12 29.89 3.45
CA GLU A 439 -11.24 29.31 4.80
C GLU A 439 -10.05 28.41 5.13
N GLY A 440 -9.51 27.69 4.14
CA GLY A 440 -8.29 26.90 4.29
C GLY A 440 -7.06 27.77 4.63
N ASN A 441 -6.93 28.93 3.99
CA ASN A 441 -5.90 29.92 4.32
C ASN A 441 -6.09 30.46 5.75
N ASP A 442 -7.30 30.89 6.10
CA ASP A 442 -7.63 31.42 7.43
C ASP A 442 -7.35 30.40 8.53
N LYS A 443 -7.66 29.12 8.28
CA LYS A 443 -7.41 28.00 9.19
C LYS A 443 -5.99 27.42 9.08
N ASN A 444 -5.14 27.95 8.20
CA ASN A 444 -3.75 27.54 8.02
C ASN A 444 -3.59 26.03 7.68
N VAL A 445 -4.43 25.49 6.79
CA VAL A 445 -4.52 24.04 6.54
C VAL A 445 -3.51 23.52 5.53
N PHE A 446 -2.94 24.36 4.67
CA PHE A 446 -2.10 23.90 3.55
C PHE A 446 -0.65 23.57 3.93
N ILE A 447 0.00 22.76 3.10
CA ILE A 447 1.44 22.49 3.07
C ILE A 447 2.16 23.78 2.65
N LYS A 448 3.30 24.06 3.29
CA LYS A 448 4.00 25.33 3.12
C LYS A 448 5.43 25.18 2.63
N TRP A 449 5.93 26.25 2.03
CA TRP A 449 7.36 26.49 1.92
C TRP A 449 7.97 26.74 3.31
N PRO A 450 9.17 26.21 3.61
CA PRO A 450 9.87 26.58 4.83
C PRO A 450 10.25 28.06 4.80
N LYS A 451 10.17 28.74 5.96
CA LYS A 451 10.52 30.17 6.11
C LYS A 451 11.95 30.51 5.68
N SER A 452 12.85 29.52 5.67
CA SER A 452 14.23 29.68 5.21
C SER A 452 14.36 29.88 3.70
N ILE A 453 13.31 29.60 2.93
CA ILE A 453 13.29 29.81 1.48
C ILE A 453 12.60 31.15 1.21
N PRO A 454 13.33 32.15 0.69
CA PRO A 454 12.77 33.46 0.36
C PRO A 454 11.65 33.37 -0.68
N VAL A 455 10.66 34.27 -0.63
CA VAL A 455 9.48 34.24 -1.51
C VAL A 455 9.86 34.22 -2.99
N GLN A 456 10.89 34.97 -3.38
CA GLN A 456 11.38 35.02 -4.76
C GLN A 456 11.97 33.69 -5.26
N ASP A 457 12.47 32.84 -4.36
CA ASP A 457 13.10 31.55 -4.70
C ASP A 457 12.10 30.38 -4.66
N ARG A 458 10.84 30.66 -4.30
CA ARG A 458 9.76 29.66 -4.27
C ARG A 458 9.11 29.46 -5.63
N HIS A 459 9.39 30.35 -6.60
CA HIS A 459 8.79 30.33 -7.93
C HIS A 459 7.28 30.14 -7.87
N ASN A 460 6.57 30.94 -7.07
CA ASN A 460 5.12 30.83 -6.97
C ASN A 460 4.43 31.21 -8.29
N PRO A 461 3.27 30.63 -8.61
CA PRO A 461 2.49 31.04 -9.78
C PRO A 461 2.04 32.50 -9.68
N ASP A 462 1.84 33.16 -10.81
CA ASP A 462 1.35 34.54 -10.84
C ASP A 462 -0.07 34.63 -10.25
N GLY A 463 -0.32 35.67 -9.45
CA GLY A 463 -1.64 35.97 -8.90
C GLY A 463 -2.07 35.18 -7.67
N VAL A 464 -1.22 34.31 -7.10
CA VAL A 464 -1.52 33.64 -5.82
C VAL A 464 -1.18 34.48 -4.60
N ASP A 465 -1.84 34.16 -3.50
CA ASP A 465 -1.52 34.70 -2.20
C ASP A 465 -0.19 34.12 -1.66
N THR A 466 0.84 34.97 -1.61
CA THR A 466 2.17 34.59 -1.11
C THR A 466 2.34 34.83 0.40
N THR A 467 1.36 35.46 1.06
CA THR A 467 1.45 35.82 2.49
C THR A 467 1.29 34.61 3.42
N HIS A 468 0.62 33.55 2.95
CA HIS A 468 0.42 32.31 3.70
C HIS A 468 1.55 31.30 3.52
N ASP A 469 2.56 31.58 2.68
CA ASP A 469 3.68 30.69 2.36
C ASP A 469 3.26 29.32 1.77
N ASN A 470 2.05 29.20 1.23
CA ASN A 470 1.54 27.94 0.68
C ASN A 470 2.43 27.43 -0.47
N MET A 471 2.62 26.10 -0.51
CA MET A 471 3.23 25.45 -1.66
C MET A 471 2.16 25.14 -2.69
N TYR A 472 2.36 25.66 -3.90
CA TYR A 472 1.45 25.45 -5.02
C TYR A 472 2.01 24.42 -5.99
N GLY A 473 1.14 23.58 -6.51
CA GLY A 473 1.41 22.69 -7.63
C GLY A 473 0.36 22.87 -8.72
N ARG A 474 0.30 21.89 -9.62
CA ARG A 474 -0.66 21.85 -10.72
C ARG A 474 -1.27 20.47 -10.82
N VAL A 475 -2.58 20.41 -11.01
CA VAL A 475 -3.27 19.18 -11.42
C VAL A 475 -4.28 19.55 -12.53
N TRP A 476 -5.54 19.13 -12.47
CA TRP A 476 -6.56 19.57 -13.43
C TRP A 476 -6.80 21.08 -13.33
N PRO A 477 -7.07 21.66 -12.13
CA PRO A 477 -6.93 23.10 -11.98
C PRO A 477 -5.45 23.51 -12.10
N PRO A 478 -5.13 24.60 -12.80
CA PRO A 478 -3.77 24.96 -13.15
C PRO A 478 -2.90 25.42 -11.97
N VAL A 479 -3.53 25.81 -10.85
CA VAL A 479 -2.86 26.30 -9.65
C VAL A 479 -3.60 25.80 -8.42
N VAL A 480 -2.97 24.89 -7.66
CA VAL A 480 -3.58 24.24 -6.50
C VAL A 480 -2.67 24.21 -5.29
N ALA A 481 -3.26 24.33 -4.10
CA ALA A 481 -2.61 24.09 -2.82
C ALA A 481 -3.00 22.70 -2.28
N PHE A 482 -2.17 22.15 -1.40
CA PHE A 482 -2.34 20.79 -0.87
C PHE A 482 -2.55 20.87 0.65
N PRO A 483 -3.67 20.37 1.21
CA PRO A 483 -3.91 20.32 2.64
C PRO A 483 -2.90 19.43 3.37
N ASP A 484 -2.46 19.88 4.53
CA ASP A 484 -1.61 19.13 5.44
C ASP A 484 -2.48 18.35 6.42
N TYR A 485 -2.73 17.08 6.11
CA TYR A 485 -3.58 16.19 6.91
C TYR A 485 -2.91 15.69 8.20
N PHE A 486 -1.69 16.12 8.55
CA PHE A 486 -1.17 15.91 9.90
C PHE A 486 -1.79 16.86 10.92
N LYS A 487 -2.40 17.96 10.48
CA LYS A 487 -3.00 18.95 11.38
C LYS A 487 -4.44 18.59 11.72
N ASN A 488 -4.76 18.64 13.00
CA ASN A 488 -6.14 18.45 13.47
C ASN A 488 -7.10 19.51 12.91
N VAL A 489 -6.63 20.75 12.69
CA VAL A 489 -7.45 21.80 12.07
C VAL A 489 -7.81 21.47 10.63
N THR A 490 -6.90 20.82 9.88
CA THR A 490 -7.17 20.35 8.52
C THR A 490 -8.23 19.27 8.50
N HIS A 491 -8.27 18.37 9.49
CA HIS A 491 -9.33 17.35 9.58
C HIS A 491 -10.71 17.99 9.72
N ASN A 492 -10.85 18.99 10.59
CA ASN A 492 -12.12 19.68 10.76
C ASN A 492 -12.52 20.44 9.50
N TRP A 493 -11.59 21.17 8.88
CA TRP A 493 -11.85 21.87 7.62
C TRP A 493 -12.21 20.92 6.47
N TRP A 494 -11.58 19.75 6.40
CA TRP A 494 -11.88 18.71 5.41
C TRP A 494 -13.31 18.18 5.58
N ILE A 495 -13.71 17.86 6.83
CA ILE A 495 -15.07 17.43 7.15
C ILE A 495 -16.09 18.54 6.89
N ASP A 496 -15.78 19.79 7.22
CA ASP A 496 -16.64 20.95 6.91
C ASP A 496 -16.85 21.08 5.39
N SER A 497 -15.79 20.89 4.60
CA SER A 497 -15.82 20.95 3.13
C SER A 497 -16.66 19.79 2.54
N LEU A 498 -16.52 18.58 3.07
CA LEU A 498 -17.37 17.44 2.69
C LEU A 498 -18.84 17.68 3.07
N ASN A 499 -19.10 18.26 4.24
CA ASN A 499 -20.44 18.64 4.66
C ASN A 499 -21.04 19.72 3.76
N HIS A 500 -20.22 20.67 3.28
CA HIS A 500 -20.62 21.66 2.29
C HIS A 500 -21.09 20.99 1.00
N LEU A 501 -20.26 20.12 0.40
CA LEU A 501 -20.62 19.36 -0.80
C LEU A 501 -21.91 18.55 -0.62
N HIS A 502 -22.05 17.89 0.55
CA HIS A 502 -23.28 17.19 0.90
C HIS A 502 -24.48 18.15 1.03
N SER A 503 -24.29 19.36 1.55
CA SER A 503 -25.35 20.36 1.74
C SER A 503 -25.88 20.93 0.43
N ILE A 504 -25.03 21.11 -0.58
CA ILE A 504 -25.41 21.66 -1.89
C ILE A 504 -26.06 20.63 -2.83
N GLY A 505 -26.29 19.41 -2.34
CA GLY A 505 -27.14 18.41 -3.01
C GLY A 505 -26.43 17.13 -3.41
N TRP A 506 -25.11 17.03 -3.23
CA TRP A 506 -24.38 15.79 -3.47
C TRP A 506 -24.53 14.82 -2.29
N LYS A 507 -25.67 14.14 -2.20
CA LYS A 507 -26.00 13.22 -1.09
C LYS A 507 -25.26 11.88 -1.22
N PHE A 508 -23.94 11.89 -1.07
CA PHE A 508 -23.09 10.69 -1.22
C PHE A 508 -23.20 9.71 -0.04
N ASN A 509 -22.86 8.44 -0.31
CA ASN A 509 -22.82 7.35 0.67
C ASN A 509 -21.40 6.88 0.99
N SER A 510 -20.47 7.12 0.06
CA SER A 510 -19.03 6.90 0.21
C SER A 510 -18.26 7.98 -0.54
N LEU A 511 -16.94 8.00 -0.35
CA LEU A 511 -16.02 8.89 -1.05
C LEU A 511 -14.96 8.05 -1.75
N TRP A 512 -14.60 8.46 -2.96
CA TRP A 512 -13.38 8.00 -3.63
C TRP A 512 -12.34 9.12 -3.50
N ILE A 513 -11.35 8.90 -2.65
CA ILE A 513 -10.21 9.81 -2.54
C ILE A 513 -9.11 9.35 -3.49
N ASP A 514 -8.68 10.21 -4.39
CA ASP A 514 -7.73 9.88 -5.46
C ASP A 514 -6.59 10.91 -5.54
N MET A 515 -5.54 10.61 -6.30
CA MET A 515 -4.44 11.52 -6.62
C MET A 515 -3.65 12.00 -5.39
N ASN A 516 -3.62 11.14 -4.37
CA ASN A 516 -3.20 11.42 -3.01
C ASN A 516 -1.85 10.80 -2.64
N GLU A 517 -0.99 10.61 -3.63
CA GLU A 517 0.42 10.28 -3.40
C GLU A 517 1.20 11.36 -2.63
N PRO A 518 1.06 12.69 -2.84
CA PRO A 518 0.21 13.48 -3.76
C PRO A 518 0.88 13.81 -5.10
N ILE A 519 0.07 13.92 -6.16
CA ILE A 519 0.57 14.25 -7.50
C ILE A 519 0.65 15.77 -7.76
N THR A 520 1.64 16.16 -8.58
CA THR A 520 1.56 17.37 -9.41
C THR A 520 1.91 17.01 -10.84
N PHE A 521 1.20 17.58 -11.81
CA PHE A 521 1.52 17.43 -13.21
C PHE A 521 2.81 18.15 -13.57
N ASP A 522 3.58 17.52 -14.43
CA ASP A 522 4.91 17.95 -14.87
C ASP A 522 4.93 18.57 -16.27
N SER A 523 3.84 18.43 -17.02
CA SER A 523 3.72 18.82 -18.42
C SER A 523 2.32 19.39 -18.71
N GLY A 524 2.22 20.12 -19.82
CA GLY A 524 1.02 20.85 -20.25
C GLY A 524 1.19 22.37 -20.16
N GLU A 525 0.23 23.13 -20.67
CA GLU A 525 0.24 24.60 -20.62
C GLU A 525 -0.06 25.12 -19.20
N GLY A 526 0.80 25.96 -18.61
CA GLY A 526 0.56 26.56 -17.29
C GLY A 526 1.75 26.50 -16.33
N TYR A 527 1.46 26.63 -15.03
CA TYR A 527 2.43 26.58 -13.93
C TYR A 527 2.92 25.16 -13.67
N ASN A 528 4.24 24.98 -13.53
CA ASN A 528 4.82 23.75 -13.02
C ASN A 528 5.66 24.11 -11.79
N ILE A 529 5.49 23.37 -10.69
CA ILE A 529 6.26 23.62 -9.48
C ILE A 529 7.76 23.52 -9.76
N GLN A 530 8.53 24.51 -9.30
CA GLN A 530 9.98 24.53 -9.47
C GLN A 530 10.65 24.38 -8.13
N CYS A 531 11.17 23.19 -7.88
CA CYS A 531 11.87 22.90 -6.64
C CYS A 531 13.33 23.36 -6.73
N PRO A 532 13.81 24.19 -5.78
CA PRO A 532 15.19 24.64 -5.78
C PRO A 532 16.15 23.46 -5.66
N HIS A 533 17.39 23.61 -6.12
CA HIS A 533 18.39 22.58 -5.94
C HIS A 533 18.73 22.41 -4.46
N ASN A 534 18.53 21.22 -3.89
CA ASN A 534 18.78 20.96 -2.48
C ASN A 534 18.97 19.46 -2.21
N GLN A 535 19.54 19.11 -1.06
CA GLN A 535 19.87 17.72 -0.70
C GLN A 535 18.66 16.77 -0.55
N TYR A 536 17.44 17.29 -0.43
CA TYR A 536 16.22 16.49 -0.27
C TYR A 536 15.62 16.10 -1.62
N ASP A 537 15.71 16.98 -2.63
CA ASP A 537 15.28 16.67 -3.99
C ASP A 537 16.40 16.03 -4.83
N ASN A 538 17.66 16.38 -4.51
CA ASN A 538 18.89 15.90 -5.14
C ASN A 538 19.68 15.05 -4.15
N ILE A 539 19.24 13.80 -3.96
CA ILE A 539 19.84 12.93 -2.95
C ILE A 539 21.29 12.52 -3.30
N PRO A 540 22.17 12.36 -2.29
CA PRO A 540 23.60 12.15 -2.53
C PRO A 540 23.96 10.77 -3.07
N ILE A 541 23.12 9.75 -2.80
CA ILE A 541 23.25 8.42 -3.38
C ILE A 541 21.98 8.08 -4.12
N GLU A 542 22.15 7.74 -5.40
CA GLU A 542 21.03 7.36 -6.24
C GLU A 542 20.42 6.04 -5.77
N ILE A 543 19.10 6.04 -5.62
CA ILE A 543 18.28 4.84 -5.43
C ILE A 543 17.24 4.77 -6.53
N LYS A 544 16.81 3.56 -6.88
CA LYS A 544 15.81 3.32 -7.92
C LYS A 544 14.50 4.06 -7.66
N ALA A 545 14.15 4.28 -6.39
CA ALA A 545 12.91 4.96 -6.02
C ALA A 545 12.84 6.45 -6.39
N GLN A 546 13.96 7.10 -6.71
CA GLN A 546 13.92 8.48 -7.21
C GLN A 546 13.56 8.55 -8.71
N TRP A 547 13.72 7.45 -9.45
CA TRP A 547 13.65 7.45 -10.91
C TRP A 547 12.21 7.30 -11.39
N VAL A 548 11.65 8.42 -11.85
CA VAL A 548 10.29 8.48 -12.40
C VAL A 548 10.32 9.35 -13.66
N HIS A 549 9.69 8.89 -14.74
CA HIS A 549 9.63 9.59 -16.04
C HIS A 549 10.99 10.12 -16.56
N GLY A 550 12.09 9.40 -16.29
CA GLY A 550 13.43 9.77 -16.73
C GLY A 550 14.11 10.88 -15.93
N SER A 551 13.52 11.34 -14.83
CA SER A 551 14.11 12.28 -13.87
C SER A 551 14.75 11.53 -12.71
N ASP A 552 15.84 12.09 -12.19
CA ASP A 552 16.56 11.62 -11.00
C ASP A 552 16.14 12.37 -9.71
N ARG A 553 15.25 13.36 -9.81
CA ARG A 553 14.77 14.14 -8.66
C ARG A 553 13.54 13.52 -7.99
N LEU A 554 13.53 13.48 -6.66
CA LEU A 554 12.38 12.95 -5.88
C LEU A 554 11.09 13.76 -6.08
N SER A 555 11.20 15.08 -6.24
CA SER A 555 10.07 15.97 -6.52
C SER A 555 9.43 15.76 -7.89
N ARG A 556 9.96 14.89 -8.75
CA ARG A 556 9.33 14.62 -10.04
C ARG A 556 7.90 14.11 -9.83
N SER A 557 6.93 14.73 -10.48
CA SER A 557 5.50 14.40 -10.38
C SER A 557 4.92 14.51 -8.96
N THR A 558 5.56 15.29 -8.07
CA THR A 558 5.02 15.58 -6.73
C THR A 558 5.54 16.93 -6.19
N LEU A 559 5.24 17.26 -4.95
CA LEU A 559 5.67 18.47 -4.26
C LEU A 559 7.18 18.49 -4.00
N CYS A 560 7.72 19.67 -3.69
CA CYS A 560 9.13 19.78 -3.31
C CYS A 560 9.40 19.11 -1.96
N MET A 561 10.46 18.30 -1.88
CA MET A 561 10.76 17.53 -0.67
C MET A 561 11.06 18.40 0.56
N ILE A 562 11.42 19.67 0.35
CA ILE A 562 11.62 20.68 1.40
C ILE A 562 10.33 21.25 2.00
N GLY A 563 9.16 20.99 1.43
CA GLY A 563 7.88 21.47 1.96
C GLY A 563 7.66 21.01 3.40
N VAL A 564 7.03 21.85 4.23
CA VAL A 564 6.84 21.57 5.66
C VAL A 564 5.39 21.20 6.00
N GLN A 565 5.26 20.21 6.87
CA GLN A 565 4.01 19.58 7.32
C GLN A 565 4.01 19.35 8.84
N GLY A 566 2.82 19.09 9.40
CA GLY A 566 2.58 18.91 10.82
C GLY A 566 2.15 20.20 11.53
N GLU A 567 1.63 20.03 12.75
CA GLU A 567 1.11 21.10 13.62
C GLU A 567 2.02 22.33 13.74
N SER A 568 3.34 22.12 13.69
CA SER A 568 4.36 23.17 13.80
C SER A 568 5.27 23.27 12.57
N GLY A 569 4.96 22.58 11.47
CA GLY A 569 5.84 22.46 10.31
C GLY A 569 7.10 21.63 10.61
N GLN A 570 7.02 20.68 11.54
CA GLN A 570 8.15 19.88 12.02
C GLN A 570 8.58 18.76 11.06
N PHE A 571 7.70 18.36 10.14
CA PHE A 571 7.99 17.29 9.17
C PHE A 571 8.31 17.89 7.82
N LYS A 572 9.39 17.42 7.19
CA LYS A 572 9.65 17.71 5.77
C LYS A 572 8.88 16.72 4.92
N HIS A 573 8.38 17.17 3.77
CA HIS A 573 7.74 16.32 2.79
C HIS A 573 8.63 15.14 2.39
N TYR A 574 9.96 15.33 2.35
CA TYR A 574 10.97 14.28 2.24
C TYR A 574 10.74 13.03 3.11
N ASP A 575 10.29 13.24 4.35
CA ASP A 575 10.12 12.18 5.35
C ASP A 575 8.70 11.60 5.33
N VAL A 576 7.70 12.43 5.06
CA VAL A 576 6.27 12.10 5.21
C VAL A 576 5.50 12.02 3.89
N HIS A 577 6.16 12.13 2.73
CA HIS A 577 5.53 12.06 1.40
C HIS A 577 4.66 10.80 1.28
N SER A 578 5.24 9.63 1.55
CA SER A 578 4.55 8.34 1.47
C SER A 578 3.49 8.11 2.57
N LEU A 579 3.24 9.10 3.43
CA LEU A 579 2.17 9.07 4.43
C LEU A 579 0.99 9.97 4.03
N TYR A 580 1.08 10.75 2.95
CA TYR A 580 0.07 11.74 2.60
C TYR A 580 -1.33 11.11 2.39
N GLY A 581 -1.44 10.11 1.51
CA GLY A 581 -2.69 9.38 1.27
C GLY A 581 -3.24 8.70 2.53
N LEU A 582 -2.36 8.16 3.39
CA LEU A 582 -2.76 7.59 4.69
C LEU A 582 -3.36 8.67 5.61
N THR A 583 -2.71 9.82 5.74
CA THR A 583 -3.22 10.91 6.58
C THR A 583 -4.51 11.52 6.05
N MET A 584 -4.69 11.58 4.72
CA MET A 584 -5.96 11.96 4.09
C MET A 584 -7.08 10.93 4.39
N ALA A 585 -6.76 9.63 4.34
CA ALA A 585 -7.71 8.57 4.69
C ALA A 585 -8.13 8.65 6.17
N MET A 586 -7.18 8.92 7.07
CA MET A 586 -7.45 9.17 8.50
C MET A 586 -8.27 10.45 8.75
N ALA A 587 -8.10 11.49 7.92
CA ALA A 587 -8.93 12.69 8.00
C ALA A 587 -10.37 12.44 7.50
N THR A 588 -10.52 11.54 6.52
CA THR A 588 -11.81 11.19 5.90
C THR A 588 -12.63 10.24 6.78
N GLN A 589 -11.99 9.23 7.34
CA GLN A 589 -12.55 8.40 8.41
C GLN A 589 -11.90 8.82 9.71
N LYS A 590 -12.62 9.60 10.54
CA LYS A 590 -12.20 10.25 11.81
C LYS A 590 -11.64 9.29 12.89
N SER A 591 -10.65 8.52 12.52
CA SER A 591 -10.04 7.43 13.28
C SER A 591 -8.55 7.44 12.90
N THR A 592 -7.71 7.30 13.91
CA THR A 592 -6.26 7.51 13.82
C THR A 592 -5.60 6.14 13.78
N TYR A 593 -4.67 5.82 12.84
CA TYR A 593 -3.72 4.67 12.89
C TYR A 593 -2.85 4.44 11.62
N VAL A 594 -1.74 3.67 11.67
CA VAL A 594 -1.05 3.18 10.45
C VAL A 594 -1.67 1.89 10.00
N SER A 595 -2.32 1.92 8.85
CA SER A 595 -3.22 0.85 8.43
C SER A 595 -4.13 1.46 7.38
N SER A 596 -3.67 1.70 6.15
CA SER A 596 -4.56 2.31 5.15
C SER A 596 -5.89 1.53 5.06
N GLY A 597 -5.81 0.19 5.13
CA GLY A 597 -6.97 -0.71 5.24
C GLY A 597 -7.86 -0.56 6.49
N GLN A 598 -7.45 0.14 7.54
CA GLN A 598 -8.34 0.51 8.65
C GLN A 598 -9.23 1.72 8.31
N TYR A 599 -8.91 2.50 7.28
CA TYR A 599 -9.64 3.72 6.91
C TYR A 599 -10.32 3.62 5.56
N ALA A 600 -9.70 2.89 4.64
CA ALA A 600 -10.09 2.91 3.23
C ALA A 600 -9.90 1.54 2.59
N GLY A 601 -10.75 1.23 1.62
CA GLY A 601 -10.44 0.21 0.61
C GLY A 601 -9.40 0.76 -0.38
N HIS A 602 -8.87 -0.10 -1.23
CA HIS A 602 -7.90 0.29 -2.27
C HIS A 602 -8.28 -0.34 -3.61
N TRP A 603 -8.03 0.36 -4.71
CA TRP A 603 -8.08 -0.20 -6.06
C TRP A 603 -6.67 -0.16 -6.65
N LEU A 604 -6.36 -1.06 -7.59
CA LEU A 604 -4.98 -1.21 -8.11
C LEU A 604 -4.54 -0.10 -9.09
N GLY A 605 -5.28 1.00 -9.16
CA GLY A 605 -5.00 2.15 -10.02
C GLY A 605 -5.27 1.95 -11.51
N ASP A 606 -4.64 2.81 -12.31
CA ASP A 606 -4.91 3.06 -13.73
C ASP A 606 -4.39 1.99 -14.67
N ASN A 607 -5.11 0.87 -14.67
CA ASN A 607 -4.80 -0.27 -15.51
C ASN A 607 -5.16 -0.05 -17.01
N LYS A 608 -4.83 -1.04 -17.83
CA LYS A 608 -5.06 -1.09 -19.29
C LYS A 608 -5.93 -2.28 -19.65
N ALA A 609 -6.69 -2.12 -20.73
CA ALA A 609 -7.62 -3.11 -21.28
C ALA A 609 -6.90 -4.31 -21.93
N THR A 610 -6.09 -5.04 -21.16
CA THR A 610 -5.24 -6.12 -21.68
C THR A 610 -5.32 -7.37 -20.82
N TRP A 611 -5.18 -8.53 -21.46
CA TRP A 611 -5.11 -9.83 -20.77
C TRP A 611 -3.97 -9.90 -19.74
N LEU A 612 -2.87 -9.18 -20.00
CA LEU A 612 -1.74 -9.12 -19.07
C LEU A 612 -2.15 -8.45 -17.76
N GLN A 613 -2.76 -7.26 -17.83
CA GLN A 613 -3.15 -6.53 -16.63
C GLN A 613 -4.28 -7.21 -15.86
N MET A 614 -5.17 -7.92 -16.57
CA MET A 614 -6.15 -8.79 -15.94
C MET A 614 -5.50 -9.90 -15.09
N ARG A 615 -4.40 -10.51 -15.56
CA ARG A 615 -3.60 -11.47 -14.76
C ARG A 615 -2.89 -10.78 -13.59
N GLU A 616 -2.31 -9.60 -13.83
CA GLU A 616 -1.62 -8.81 -12.80
C GLU A 616 -2.58 -8.38 -11.68
N SER A 617 -3.86 -8.17 -11.97
CA SER A 617 -4.88 -7.84 -10.97
C SER A 617 -4.98 -8.88 -9.86
N VAL A 618 -4.93 -10.18 -10.22
CA VAL A 618 -4.99 -11.28 -9.24
C VAL A 618 -3.77 -11.24 -8.33
N ILE A 619 -2.60 -10.92 -8.89
CA ILE A 619 -1.35 -10.81 -8.14
C ILE A 619 -1.41 -9.61 -7.20
N GLY A 620 -1.77 -8.42 -7.72
CA GLY A 620 -1.89 -7.21 -6.91
C GLY A 620 -2.90 -7.37 -5.78
N ILE A 621 -4.03 -8.03 -6.03
CA ILE A 621 -5.02 -8.32 -5.00
C ILE A 621 -4.41 -9.18 -3.88
N LEU A 622 -3.76 -10.28 -4.26
CA LEU A 622 -3.13 -11.18 -3.31
C LEU A 622 -1.97 -10.51 -2.56
N ASP A 623 -1.15 -9.70 -3.22
CA ASP A 623 -0.06 -8.96 -2.57
C ASP A 623 -0.59 -7.98 -1.54
N GLN A 624 -1.63 -7.22 -1.87
CA GLN A 624 -2.30 -6.35 -0.90
C GLN A 624 -2.85 -7.16 0.29
N ILE A 625 -3.39 -8.37 0.05
CA ILE A 625 -3.75 -9.29 1.15
C ILE A 625 -2.52 -9.65 2.01
N PHE A 626 -1.36 -9.90 1.40
CA PHE A 626 -0.12 -10.16 2.15
C PHE A 626 0.36 -8.95 2.95
N VAL A 627 0.23 -7.71 2.46
CA VAL A 627 0.85 -6.53 3.09
C VAL A 627 -0.04 -5.69 4.00
N ALA A 628 -1.37 -5.74 3.91
CA ALA A 628 -2.22 -4.84 4.69
C ALA A 628 -3.71 -5.17 4.82
N PHE A 629 -4.22 -6.24 4.21
CA PHE A 629 -5.66 -6.44 4.10
C PHE A 629 -5.97 -7.89 4.49
N LEU A 630 -6.65 -8.18 5.60
CA LEU A 630 -8.06 -8.55 5.57
C LEU A 630 -8.63 -8.64 7.01
N LYS A 631 -9.62 -7.82 7.29
CA LYS A 631 -11.00 -8.25 7.07
C LYS A 631 -11.58 -7.34 6.00
N ILE A 632 -11.62 -7.80 4.74
CA ILE A 632 -12.73 -7.62 3.77
C ILE A 632 -12.32 -7.59 2.29
N GLN A 633 -13.14 -8.27 1.48
CA GLN A 633 -13.17 -8.46 0.03
C GLN A 633 -13.35 -7.17 -0.82
N HIS A 634 -12.75 -6.03 -0.47
CA HIS A 634 -12.81 -4.81 -1.31
C HIS A 634 -11.46 -4.43 -1.87
N GLN A 635 -11.10 -5.10 -2.96
CA GLN A 635 -10.06 -4.65 -3.87
C GLN A 635 -10.66 -4.64 -5.26
N ASN A 636 -10.78 -3.45 -5.83
CA ASN A 636 -11.39 -3.25 -7.12
C ASN A 636 -10.31 -3.13 -8.20
N TYR A 637 -10.63 -3.62 -9.39
CA TYR A 637 -9.82 -3.51 -10.59
C TYR A 637 -10.74 -2.99 -11.70
N ALA A 638 -10.30 -2.01 -12.50
CA ALA A 638 -11.07 -1.58 -13.67
C ALA A 638 -11.03 -2.70 -14.72
N VAL A 639 -12.08 -3.52 -14.78
CA VAL A 639 -12.07 -4.80 -15.52
C VAL A 639 -11.90 -4.65 -17.01
N VAL A 640 -12.34 -3.54 -17.58
CA VAL A 640 -12.17 -3.25 -19.00
C VAL A 640 -10.97 -2.34 -19.27
N GLY A 641 -10.15 -2.02 -18.26
CA GLY A 641 -9.02 -1.10 -18.40
C GLY A 641 -9.42 0.37 -18.29
N HIS A 642 -8.63 1.19 -17.59
CA HIS A 642 -8.81 2.64 -17.57
C HIS A 642 -8.33 3.29 -18.89
N ASN A 643 -7.25 2.76 -19.48
CA ASN A 643 -6.60 3.35 -20.65
C ASN A 643 -6.86 2.53 -21.94
N TRP A 644 -7.31 3.23 -22.99
CA TRP A 644 -7.64 2.79 -24.37
C TRP A 644 -9.06 2.25 -24.60
N GLU A 645 -9.65 2.61 -25.75
CA GLU A 645 -10.97 2.11 -26.19
C GLU A 645 -10.93 0.59 -26.40
N PRO A 646 -11.73 -0.20 -25.67
CA PRO A 646 -12.13 -1.50 -26.17
C PRO A 646 -12.90 -1.29 -27.47
N LEU A 647 -12.67 -2.12 -28.48
CA LEU A 647 -13.47 -2.15 -29.70
C LEU A 647 -14.95 -2.33 -29.32
N HIS A 648 -15.67 -1.21 -29.28
CA HIS A 648 -17.05 -1.00 -28.87
C HIS A 648 -17.42 -1.35 -27.40
N HIS A 649 -17.86 -0.30 -26.69
CA HIS A 649 -18.58 -0.25 -25.39
C HIS A 649 -17.74 -0.04 -24.10
N SER A 650 -18.25 0.88 -23.28
CA SER A 650 -17.94 1.29 -21.89
C SER A 650 -16.72 0.72 -21.15
N VAL A 651 -16.02 1.62 -20.44
CA VAL A 651 -15.14 1.28 -19.31
C VAL A 651 -16.01 0.70 -18.19
N GLU A 652 -15.70 -0.51 -17.71
CA GLU A 652 -16.43 -1.22 -16.66
C GLU A 652 -15.46 -1.71 -15.58
N THR A 653 -15.81 -1.53 -14.31
CA THR A 653 -15.09 -2.05 -13.13
C THR A 653 -15.89 -3.23 -12.60
N ILE A 654 -15.39 -4.47 -12.70
CA ILE A 654 -16.12 -5.68 -12.26
C ILE A 654 -15.33 -6.32 -11.09
N THR A 655 -16.02 -6.64 -10.01
CA THR A 655 -15.48 -7.47 -8.93
C THR A 655 -15.37 -8.92 -9.44
N ILE A 656 -14.31 -9.67 -9.11
CA ILE A 656 -13.92 -10.97 -9.72
C ILE A 656 -15.02 -12.09 -9.75
N GLY A 657 -16.19 -11.89 -9.15
CA GLY A 657 -17.30 -12.83 -9.16
C GLY A 657 -17.89 -13.19 -10.54
N GLU A 658 -17.76 -12.34 -11.57
CA GLU A 658 -18.52 -12.54 -12.83
C GLU A 658 -17.70 -12.98 -14.06
N MET A 659 -16.37 -13.04 -13.98
CA MET A 659 -15.53 -13.32 -15.16
C MET A 659 -15.57 -14.78 -15.66
N ILE A 660 -16.19 -15.71 -14.92
CA ILE A 660 -16.27 -17.13 -15.31
C ILE A 660 -17.45 -17.42 -16.27
N LEU A 661 -18.44 -16.52 -16.38
CA LEU A 661 -19.65 -16.78 -17.19
C LEU A 661 -19.49 -16.51 -18.69
N ASN A 662 -18.51 -15.71 -19.13
CA ASN A 662 -18.42 -15.26 -20.53
C ASN A 662 -17.56 -16.11 -21.48
N ARG A 663 -16.98 -17.24 -21.04
CA ARG A 663 -16.29 -18.18 -21.96
C ARG A 663 -17.17 -19.30 -22.51
N THR A 664 -18.39 -19.48 -22.01
CA THR A 664 -19.26 -20.60 -22.44
C THR A 664 -20.15 -20.26 -23.65
N ARG A 665 -20.23 -18.99 -24.08
CA ARG A 665 -21.08 -18.57 -25.21
C ARG A 665 -20.39 -18.42 -26.57
N LEU A 666 -19.06 -18.51 -26.67
CA LEU A 666 -18.34 -18.36 -27.95
C LEU A 666 -18.01 -19.67 -28.68
N LEU A 667 -18.32 -20.84 -28.12
CA LEU A 667 -18.08 -22.15 -28.76
C LEU A 667 -19.34 -22.80 -29.39
N GLY A 668 -20.47 -22.09 -29.42
CA GLY A 668 -21.74 -22.59 -29.99
C GLY A 668 -22.03 -22.18 -31.44
N LEU A 669 -21.13 -21.45 -32.11
CA LEU A 669 -21.37 -20.86 -33.44
C LEU A 669 -20.39 -21.36 -34.51
N ILE A 670 -20.04 -22.65 -34.51
CA ILE A 670 -19.42 -23.29 -35.69
C ILE A 670 -19.96 -24.73 -35.78
N GLY A 671 -20.95 -24.96 -36.64
CA GLY A 671 -21.47 -26.31 -36.90
C GLY A 671 -22.81 -26.33 -37.62
N GLY A 672 -22.80 -26.11 -38.92
CA GLY A 672 -23.99 -26.18 -39.77
C GLY A 672 -24.40 -27.60 -40.17
N THR A 673 -25.73 -27.77 -40.30
CA THR A 673 -26.47 -28.66 -41.23
C THR A 673 -26.55 -30.18 -40.95
N ARG A 674 -27.76 -30.66 -40.58
CA ARG A 674 -28.70 -31.51 -41.38
C ARG A 674 -29.62 -32.40 -40.52
N ARG A 675 -30.93 -32.14 -40.65
CA ARG A 675 -32.08 -33.06 -40.91
C ARG A 675 -32.49 -34.22 -39.94
N LEU A 676 -33.82 -34.22 -39.69
CA LEU A 676 -34.78 -35.34 -39.41
C LEU A 676 -34.78 -35.87 -37.96
N GLN A 677 -35.87 -36.18 -37.25
CA GLN A 677 -37.32 -36.31 -37.53
C GLN A 677 -38.08 -36.47 -36.17
N ARG A 678 -39.32 -35.93 -36.11
CA ARG A 678 -40.54 -36.38 -35.36
C ARG A 678 -40.54 -36.59 -33.81
N ARG A 679 -41.29 -35.68 -33.12
CA ARG A 679 -42.41 -35.81 -32.13
C ARG A 679 -42.79 -37.20 -31.53
N PRO A 680 -43.63 -37.28 -30.45
CA PRO A 680 -43.75 -36.50 -29.20
C PRO A 680 -44.09 -37.41 -27.95
N ASN A 681 -44.52 -36.79 -26.83
CA ASN A 681 -45.23 -37.36 -25.66
C ASN A 681 -44.34 -38.06 -24.58
N ASN A 682 -44.53 -37.90 -23.26
CA ASN A 682 -45.74 -37.69 -22.46
C ASN A 682 -45.40 -36.99 -21.12
N HIS A 683 -46.39 -36.25 -20.59
CA HIS A 683 -46.55 -35.94 -19.18
C HIS A 683 -46.51 -37.20 -18.30
N PHE A 684 -46.09 -37.08 -17.04
CA PHE A 684 -46.96 -37.28 -15.88
C PHE A 684 -46.21 -37.02 -14.56
N ILE A 685 -46.84 -36.15 -13.74
CA ILE A 685 -46.69 -35.85 -12.31
C ILE A 685 -45.47 -35.01 -11.91
#